data_AF-A0A973LGW7-F1
#
_entry.id   AF-A0A973LGW7-F1
#
_cell.length_a   1.000
_cell.length_b   1.000
_cell.length_c   1.000
_cell.angle_alpha   90.00
_cell.angle_beta   90.00
_cell.angle_gamma   90.00
#
_symmetry.space_group_name_H-M   'P 1'
#
loop_
_entity.id
_entity.type
_entity.pdbx_description
1 polymer ?
#
loop_
_entity_poly.entity_id
_entity_poly.type
_entity_poly.pdbx_seq_one_letter_code
_entity_poly.pdbx_strand_id
1 'polypeptide(L)'
;MAHPAKHPPTSHRPGTSRGVPRVKRLLAAAAGAAIAMAGLSFASAHAATAVAVHTYAPSGVGGGVTTSPDVASTKYQVQVAGVSVGAVQYTQNGHNFDVARFASSSRTPTITVTLPSTTISTVNVYPARYYPRGAVSVSTDQHTLTFTMSAGAGLNEAIVMVNGDSTNAAGQPYLAIINDPLEDMSQAPDTTDAPDGSGVNTQTGVLNFQQFAADYLAAHPNNTAQTAPVATTSSMAGQTIDGTAIPAGQKTSAGSLVSPSSVNVRYPNERAMAANDDTFALQAALKTIENNPSQLHTLYFPNGTYLWSGLLINGIDGSKLAGGKLKIYTAEGALLVNRVQAYMEAFEPEIAIVNSSNIEIDGRGMFDGNGVANYNARSSGDLHDAHDSQHQGGVMVMHSSNIAFNDTYERNSKQWNWETHTANNITYTNIKALTPYAQPWIDGTDFASGQNITADHVFTLGNDDAFASGHYNNSNGFEPTAPGVWNDFQLGTSTPNIQGYVNVVGAYDAVVKQLGFDNNHWDSENSKNIAVSNTLNWSVNAGNAVRLGWQTNGYQLSDYTFTNFNSVSAKVGGINVMNSPNTYARYQSIVMKNSSIDTSRFPTGTAIWIGGGDGSTQTVTADQQANNGFAPNPDGSGNTYTYTKSPIPTFDLDGVWFSKPTTRNALTGITNATLNNLHDDGQLVEYTGQFPLTTVTGIGTLNTTYTDPTGQTQKLKPGAASTGDTWVGAWAGDQTTNNSSDLTLITRNTGDGLMGEQYTTGSGDGKLSYLQFPLSGLTHAPSKATLQLTYVGHRYSTVPSTDTDQLLVQPVSDTVCTNGNTSCPIATMTWIDRPSFTATNSSTAKSATFTLGSTVIPEGSGTHQNNAVDGRAITIDVTTFVQNAYAAGQSTILLAVCDAGGTNHELRFVSSEGAATPGGLTNANADMMPALTLTP
;
A
#
# COMPACT_ATOMS: atom_id res chain seq x y z
N MET A 1 -46.33 -20.18 28.92
CA MET A 1 -47.33 -19.48 29.75
C MET A 1 -46.72 -18.19 30.28
N ALA A 2 -47.57 -17.18 30.46
CA ALA A 2 -47.33 -15.73 30.53
C ALA A 2 -46.22 -15.17 31.46
N HIS A 3 -45.65 -14.04 31.00
CA HIS A 3 -45.07 -12.86 31.69
C HIS A 3 -45.83 -12.40 32.97
N PRO A 4 -45.40 -11.38 33.80
CA PRO A 4 -44.55 -10.22 33.48
C PRO A 4 -43.67 -9.59 34.62
N ALA A 5 -42.97 -8.54 34.18
CA ALA A 5 -42.14 -7.52 34.84
C ALA A 5 -42.74 -6.73 36.03
N LYS A 6 -41.88 -5.97 36.75
CA LYS A 6 -42.01 -4.50 36.97
C LYS A 6 -40.80 -3.83 37.66
N HIS A 7 -40.69 -2.53 37.35
CA HIS A 7 -39.60 -1.55 37.44
C HIS A 7 -39.40 -0.84 38.83
N PRO A 8 -38.36 0.04 38.99
CA PRO A 8 -37.77 0.55 40.26
C PRO A 8 -38.42 1.87 40.76
N PRO A 9 -37.91 2.61 41.79
CA PRO A 9 -36.93 3.71 41.53
C PRO A 9 -36.04 4.25 42.72
N THR A 10 -34.98 5.00 42.33
CA THR A 10 -34.41 6.29 42.88
C THR A 10 -33.68 6.46 44.24
N SER A 11 -32.43 6.97 44.10
CA SER A 11 -31.73 8.11 44.77
C SER A 11 -31.42 8.17 46.27
N HIS A 12 -30.13 8.33 46.65
CA HIS A 12 -29.51 9.62 47.05
C HIS A 12 -28.06 9.50 47.61
N ARG A 13 -27.16 10.34 47.05
CA ARG A 13 -26.03 11.13 47.63
C ARG A 13 -25.05 10.54 48.67
N PRO A 14 -23.74 10.85 48.50
CA PRO A 14 -22.82 11.14 49.60
C PRO A 14 -22.42 12.63 49.65
N GLY A 15 -22.27 13.16 50.87
CA GLY A 15 -21.51 14.38 51.23
C GLY A 15 -20.63 14.02 52.44
N THR A 16 -19.57 14.72 52.85
CA THR A 16 -19.01 16.06 52.59
C THR A 16 -17.59 16.06 53.19
N SER A 17 -16.56 16.52 52.47
CA SER A 17 -15.82 17.80 52.61
C SER A 17 -14.72 17.93 53.68
N ARG A 18 -13.55 18.42 53.26
CA ARG A 18 -12.78 19.62 53.76
C ARG A 18 -11.33 19.52 53.23
N GLY A 19 -10.67 20.53 52.67
CA GLY A 19 -11.01 21.94 52.48
C GLY A 19 -10.02 22.61 51.51
N VAL A 20 -10.45 23.75 50.95
CA VAL A 20 -9.70 24.67 50.08
C VAL A 20 -9.67 26.02 50.81
N PRO A 21 -8.64 26.86 50.61
CA PRO A 21 -8.91 28.20 50.06
C PRO A 21 -7.76 28.71 49.14
N ARG A 22 -7.92 29.58 48.13
CA ARG A 22 -9.03 30.41 47.65
C ARG A 22 -8.56 31.19 46.40
N VAL A 23 -9.48 31.39 45.44
CA VAL A 23 -9.84 32.70 44.80
C VAL A 23 -8.86 33.23 43.71
N LYS A 24 -9.28 33.58 42.48
CA LYS A 24 -10.56 34.12 41.98
C LYS A 24 -10.71 33.88 40.46
N ARG A 25 -11.92 33.52 40.03
CA ARG A 25 -12.43 33.63 38.66
C ARG A 25 -12.88 35.06 38.36
N LEU A 26 -12.80 35.46 37.10
CA LEU A 26 -13.83 36.28 36.44
C LEU A 26 -14.08 35.73 35.04
N LEU A 27 -15.35 35.70 34.66
CA LEU A 27 -15.92 35.23 33.40
C LEU A 27 -15.74 36.26 32.29
N ALA A 28 -15.65 35.81 31.03
CA ALA A 28 -16.42 36.35 29.91
C ALA A 28 -16.41 35.38 28.73
N ALA A 29 -17.59 35.13 28.17
CA ALA A 29 -17.82 34.48 26.89
C ALA A 29 -17.86 35.56 25.78
N ALA A 30 -17.30 35.24 24.60
CA ALA A 30 -17.89 35.45 23.27
C ALA A 30 -16.82 35.47 22.16
N ALA A 31 -17.05 34.62 21.17
CA ALA A 31 -16.82 34.78 19.73
C ALA A 31 -15.41 35.09 19.17
N GLY A 32 -15.09 34.39 18.08
CA GLY A 32 -14.26 34.95 17.01
C GLY A 32 -13.20 34.01 16.46
N ALA A 33 -13.38 33.63 15.21
CA ALA A 33 -12.43 32.91 14.37
C ALA A 33 -11.04 33.58 14.32
N ALA A 34 -9.99 32.76 14.17
CA ALA A 34 -8.83 32.97 13.29
C ALA A 34 -7.66 32.05 13.69
N ILE A 35 -7.37 31.01 12.90
CA ILE A 35 -5.98 30.55 12.72
C ILE A 35 -5.79 30.17 11.24
N ALA A 36 -5.44 31.18 10.44
CA ALA A 36 -4.58 31.05 9.27
C ALA A 36 -4.04 32.45 8.95
N MET A 37 -2.86 32.77 9.46
CA MET A 37 -1.91 33.66 8.80
C MET A 37 -0.51 33.37 9.33
N ALA A 38 0.32 32.84 8.44
CA ALA A 38 1.77 32.92 8.55
C ALA A 38 2.17 34.40 8.56
N GLY A 39 2.94 34.81 9.57
CA GLY A 39 3.40 36.18 9.71
C GLY A 39 4.41 36.29 10.84
N LEU A 40 5.67 35.99 10.51
CA LEU A 40 6.88 36.41 11.24
C LEU A 40 6.86 36.17 12.77
N SER A 41 7.05 34.91 13.15
CA SER A 41 7.50 34.56 14.50
C SER A 41 8.94 35.04 14.66
N PHE A 42 9.17 36.10 15.44
CA PHE A 42 10.46 36.29 16.10
C PHE A 42 10.69 35.06 16.97
N ALA A 43 11.53 34.14 16.50
CA ALA A 43 11.98 33.02 17.28
C ALA A 43 12.79 33.56 18.47
N SER A 44 12.16 33.58 19.65
CA SER A 44 12.92 33.33 20.85
C SER A 44 13.56 31.96 20.64
N ALA A 45 14.89 31.93 20.49
CA ALA A 45 15.68 30.71 20.35
C ALA A 45 15.50 29.83 21.60
N HIS A 46 14.41 29.08 21.65
CA HIS A 46 14.41 27.82 22.39
C HIS A 46 15.38 26.95 21.60
N ALA A 47 16.55 26.69 22.17
CA ALA A 47 17.51 25.77 21.60
C ALA A 47 16.75 24.48 21.26
N ALA A 48 16.60 24.18 19.97
CA ALA A 48 16.01 22.93 19.54
C ALA A 48 16.80 21.81 20.22
N THR A 49 16.11 20.96 20.97
CA THR A 49 16.73 19.78 21.56
C THR A 49 17.44 19.01 20.45
N ALA A 50 18.74 18.80 20.60
CA ALA A 50 19.54 18.08 19.61
C ALA A 50 18.92 16.70 19.36
N VAL A 51 18.74 16.34 18.08
CA VAL A 51 18.28 15.00 17.70
C VAL A 51 19.44 14.04 17.90
N ALA A 52 19.28 13.09 18.82
CA ALA A 52 20.24 12.00 18.97
C ALA A 52 20.03 11.00 17.83
N VAL A 53 21.12 10.64 17.14
CA VAL A 53 21.12 9.65 16.05
C VAL A 53 22.08 8.54 16.43
N HIS A 54 21.59 7.30 16.34
CA HIS A 54 22.35 6.08 16.56
C HIS A 54 22.50 5.33 15.24
N THR A 55 23.74 5.15 14.81
CA THR A 55 24.08 4.38 13.60
C THR A 55 24.27 2.92 13.98
N TYR A 56 23.62 2.01 13.28
CA TYR A 56 23.76 0.58 13.57
C TYR A 56 25.15 0.03 13.29
N ALA A 57 25.54 -0.97 14.09
CA ALA A 57 26.72 -1.77 13.83
C ALA A 57 26.64 -2.46 12.45
N PRO A 58 27.76 -2.59 11.71
CA PRO A 58 27.77 -3.36 10.47
C PRO A 58 27.35 -4.82 10.71
N SER A 59 26.48 -5.34 9.85
CA SER A 59 25.99 -6.73 9.96
C SER A 59 27.15 -7.72 9.85
N GLY A 60 27.13 -8.77 10.66
CA GLY A 60 28.08 -9.87 10.67
C GLY A 60 29.45 -9.59 11.31
N VAL A 61 29.71 -8.37 11.80
CA VAL A 61 31.04 -7.99 12.35
C VAL A 61 31.14 -8.33 13.83
N GLY A 62 31.46 -9.59 14.12
CA GLY A 62 31.65 -10.14 15.46
C GLY A 62 32.00 -11.63 15.39
N GLY A 63 32.17 -12.30 16.53
CA GLY A 63 32.46 -13.74 16.55
C GLY A 63 33.75 -14.16 15.85
N GLY A 64 34.77 -13.30 15.84
CA GLY A 64 36.06 -13.53 15.17
C GLY A 64 36.16 -13.01 13.73
N VAL A 65 35.08 -12.44 13.17
CA VAL A 65 35.07 -11.79 11.85
C VAL A 65 35.33 -10.29 11.98
N THR A 66 36.15 -9.72 11.09
CA THR A 66 36.51 -8.29 11.09
C THR A 66 35.92 -7.48 9.92
N THR A 67 35.20 -8.14 9.00
CA THR A 67 34.64 -7.52 7.80
C THR A 67 33.17 -7.88 7.62
N SER A 68 32.34 -6.88 7.32
CA SER A 68 30.92 -7.10 7.00
C SER A 68 30.75 -7.64 5.58
N PRO A 69 29.78 -8.53 5.31
CA PRO A 69 29.38 -8.89 3.95
C PRO A 69 28.56 -7.81 3.25
N ASP A 70 28.05 -6.80 3.98
CA ASP A 70 27.28 -5.70 3.41
C ASP A 70 28.17 -4.79 2.55
N VAL A 71 27.70 -4.45 1.34
CA VAL A 71 28.44 -3.58 0.41
C VAL A 71 27.91 -2.15 0.53
N ALA A 72 28.80 -1.17 0.75
CA ALA A 72 28.41 0.23 0.85
C ALA A 72 27.86 0.79 -0.48
N SER A 73 26.86 1.67 -0.40
CA SER A 73 26.31 2.39 -1.55
C SER A 73 27.39 3.23 -2.23
N THR A 74 27.48 3.11 -3.56
CA THR A 74 28.31 3.99 -4.39
C THR A 74 27.55 5.21 -4.90
N LYS A 75 26.21 5.20 -4.82
CA LYS A 75 25.34 6.26 -5.32
C LYS A 75 24.96 7.28 -4.24
N TYR A 76 24.72 6.83 -3.01
CA TYR A 76 24.15 7.65 -1.95
C TYR A 76 25.08 7.73 -0.73
N GLN A 77 25.33 8.96 -0.28
CA GLN A 77 25.92 9.25 1.02
C GLN A 77 24.87 9.95 1.88
N VAL A 78 24.56 9.40 3.06
CA VAL A 78 23.43 9.85 3.88
C VAL A 78 23.92 10.48 5.17
N GLN A 79 23.31 11.61 5.53
CA GLN A 79 23.44 12.22 6.85
C GLN A 79 22.05 12.44 7.44
N VAL A 80 21.92 12.20 8.74
CA VAL A 80 20.70 12.37 9.52
C VAL A 80 21.00 13.34 10.64
N ALA A 81 20.32 14.48 10.68
CA ALA A 81 20.61 15.56 11.62
C ALA A 81 22.12 15.91 11.70
N GLY A 82 22.84 15.78 10.58
CA GLY A 82 24.30 16.02 10.47
C GLY A 82 25.19 14.83 10.86
N VAL A 83 24.64 13.69 11.30
CA VAL A 83 25.38 12.46 11.60
C VAL A 83 25.41 11.56 10.37
N SER A 84 26.59 11.10 9.94
CA SER A 84 26.72 10.18 8.80
C SER A 84 26.11 8.82 9.10
N VAL A 85 25.29 8.31 8.18
CA VAL A 85 24.68 6.97 8.23
C VAL A 85 25.11 6.19 6.99
N GLY A 86 25.54 4.94 7.19
CA GLY A 86 25.90 4.05 6.08
C GLY A 86 24.68 3.60 5.29
N ALA A 87 24.75 3.70 3.96
CA ALA A 87 23.80 3.07 3.04
C ALA A 87 24.41 1.80 2.46
N VAL A 88 23.64 0.71 2.39
CA VAL A 88 24.06 -0.61 1.92
C VAL A 88 23.35 -0.97 0.62
N GLN A 89 24.06 -1.57 -0.34
CA GLN A 89 23.52 -2.02 -1.61
C GLN A 89 22.80 -3.37 -1.48
N TYR A 90 21.63 -3.47 -2.12
CA TYR A 90 20.90 -4.74 -2.26
C TYR A 90 20.90 -5.14 -3.74
N THR A 91 21.89 -5.96 -4.12
CA THR A 91 22.26 -6.24 -5.53
C THR A 91 22.17 -7.72 -5.94
N GLN A 92 21.73 -8.62 -5.05
CA GLN A 92 21.85 -10.06 -5.27
C GLN A 92 21.04 -10.57 -6.49
N ASN A 93 19.87 -9.98 -6.77
CA ASN A 93 19.07 -10.29 -7.96
C ASN A 93 18.44 -9.01 -8.55
N GLY A 94 19.26 -8.25 -9.26
CA GLY A 94 18.95 -6.88 -9.67
C GLY A 94 19.34 -5.86 -8.60
N HIS A 95 19.34 -4.58 -8.95
CA HIS A 95 19.74 -3.48 -8.07
C HIS A 95 18.65 -2.42 -7.98
N ASN A 96 17.64 -2.70 -7.15
CA ASN A 96 16.48 -1.84 -6.98
C ASN A 96 16.63 -0.89 -5.79
N PHE A 97 17.38 -1.25 -4.75
CA PHE A 97 17.52 -0.43 -3.53
C PHE A 97 18.96 -0.38 -3.03
N ASP A 98 19.30 0.80 -2.52
CA ASP A 98 20.23 0.96 -1.41
C ASP A 98 19.42 1.30 -0.14
N VAL A 99 19.90 0.88 1.02
CA VAL A 99 19.17 1.01 2.30
C VAL A 99 20.06 1.65 3.35
N ALA A 100 19.61 2.76 3.93
CA ALA A 100 20.23 3.41 5.08
C ALA A 100 19.37 3.19 6.33
N ARG A 101 19.94 2.52 7.34
CA ARG A 101 19.26 2.17 8.60
C ARG A 101 19.94 2.86 9.78
N PHE A 102 19.13 3.41 10.67
CA PHE A 102 19.57 4.08 11.89
C PHE A 102 18.40 4.20 12.85
N ALA A 103 18.69 4.67 14.06
CA ALA A 103 17.67 5.07 15.01
C ALA A 103 17.84 6.52 15.43
N SER A 104 16.77 7.19 15.81
CA SER A 104 16.88 8.53 16.36
C SER A 104 15.82 8.89 17.40
N SER A 105 16.10 9.93 18.18
CA SER A 105 15.18 10.46 19.19
C SER A 105 14.03 11.30 18.59
N SER A 106 13.93 11.37 17.26
CA SER A 106 12.91 12.15 16.55
C SER A 106 12.37 11.36 15.36
N ARG A 107 11.07 11.42 15.10
CA ARG A 107 10.46 10.85 13.88
C ARG A 107 10.54 11.78 12.68
N THR A 108 10.96 13.02 12.90
CA THR A 108 11.07 14.04 11.85
C THR A 108 12.50 14.59 11.74
N PRO A 109 13.54 13.74 11.67
CA PRO A 109 14.89 14.25 11.50
C PRO A 109 15.04 14.85 10.10
N THR A 110 15.96 15.81 9.98
CA THR A 110 16.43 16.28 8.68
C THR A 110 17.34 15.22 8.07
N ILE A 111 17.07 14.87 6.81
CA ILE A 111 17.83 13.92 6.01
C ILE A 111 18.54 14.71 4.90
N THR A 112 19.85 14.51 4.79
CA THR A 112 20.67 15.04 3.71
C THR A 112 21.26 13.88 2.94
N VAL A 113 21.04 13.86 1.62
CA VAL A 113 21.58 12.83 0.73
C VAL A 113 22.47 13.49 -0.31
N THR A 114 23.75 13.12 -0.32
CA THR A 114 24.73 13.56 -1.31
C THR A 114 24.95 12.44 -2.32
N LEU A 115 24.93 12.79 -3.62
CA LEU A 115 25.17 11.90 -4.74
C LEU A 115 26.49 12.28 -5.42
N PRO A 116 27.62 11.63 -5.09
CA PRO A 116 28.96 12.11 -5.47
C PRO A 116 29.21 12.20 -6.98
N SER A 117 28.57 11.33 -7.76
CA SER A 117 28.79 11.18 -9.19
C SER A 117 27.53 11.38 -10.04
N THR A 118 26.39 11.68 -9.42
CA THR A 118 25.08 11.79 -10.10
C THR A 118 24.49 13.18 -9.89
N THR A 119 24.29 13.91 -10.98
CA THR A 119 23.59 15.20 -10.98
C THR A 119 22.08 15.00 -10.79
N ILE A 120 21.47 15.73 -9.88
CA ILE A 120 20.05 15.67 -9.51
C ILE A 120 19.24 16.55 -10.48
N SER A 121 18.39 15.91 -11.27
CA SER A 121 17.42 16.55 -12.16
C SER A 121 15.99 16.46 -11.61
N THR A 122 15.64 15.33 -11.00
CA THR A 122 14.34 15.11 -10.35
C THR A 122 14.52 14.39 -9.02
N VAL A 123 13.63 14.66 -8.08
CA VAL A 123 13.56 13.96 -6.79
C VAL A 123 12.09 13.67 -6.47
N ASN A 124 11.81 12.43 -6.08
CA ASN A 124 10.54 12.01 -5.51
C ASN A 124 10.81 11.34 -4.17
N VAL A 125 10.02 11.68 -3.14
CA VAL A 125 10.08 11.03 -1.83
C VAL A 125 8.72 10.45 -1.52
N TYR A 126 8.67 9.16 -1.18
CA TYR A 126 7.43 8.42 -0.97
C TYR A 126 7.17 8.14 0.53
N PRO A 127 5.89 8.17 0.97
CA PRO A 127 4.68 8.40 0.17
C PRO A 127 4.54 9.85 -0.31
N ALA A 128 4.31 10.04 -1.62
CA ALA A 128 4.46 11.35 -2.28
C ALA A 128 3.57 12.46 -1.69
N ARG A 129 2.37 12.10 -1.21
CA ARG A 129 1.42 13.04 -0.58
C ARG A 129 2.01 13.79 0.63
N TYR A 130 3.00 13.21 1.30
CA TYR A 130 3.62 13.79 2.49
C TYR A 130 4.86 14.64 2.17
N TYR A 131 5.34 14.61 0.93
CA TYR A 131 6.56 15.27 0.47
C TYR A 131 6.31 16.02 -0.85
N PRO A 132 5.51 17.10 -0.85
CA PRO A 132 5.30 17.92 -2.04
C PRO A 132 6.61 18.56 -2.51
N ARG A 133 6.66 19.04 -3.76
CA ARG A 133 7.89 19.56 -4.40
C ARG A 133 8.67 20.58 -3.56
N GLY A 134 7.97 21.41 -2.77
CA GLY A 134 8.61 22.41 -1.88
C GLY A 134 9.19 21.86 -0.57
N ALA A 135 8.91 20.60 -0.22
CA ALA A 135 9.42 19.95 1.00
C ALA A 135 10.85 19.40 0.84
N VAL A 136 11.36 19.35 -0.40
CA VAL A 136 12.71 18.89 -0.73
C VAL A 136 13.49 20.06 -1.32
N SER A 137 14.66 20.35 -0.74
CA SER A 137 15.61 21.29 -1.33
C SER A 137 16.71 20.53 -2.06
N VAL A 138 17.16 21.06 -3.19
CA VAL A 138 18.32 20.56 -3.94
C VAL A 138 19.36 21.67 -3.96
N SER A 139 20.62 21.31 -3.70
CA SER A 139 21.74 22.24 -3.70
C SER A 139 21.98 22.84 -5.08
N THR A 140 22.63 24.01 -5.12
CA THR A 140 22.92 24.72 -6.38
C THR A 140 23.80 23.91 -7.34
N ASP A 141 24.70 23.08 -6.81
CA ASP A 141 25.53 22.17 -7.60
C ASP A 141 24.77 20.91 -8.05
N GLN A 142 23.50 20.75 -7.65
CA GLN A 142 22.65 19.63 -7.96
C GLN A 142 23.20 18.27 -7.51
N HIS A 143 24.04 18.21 -6.47
CA HIS A 143 24.60 16.94 -5.97
C HIS A 143 24.14 16.59 -4.55
N THR A 144 23.37 17.46 -3.89
CA THR A 144 22.83 17.20 -2.57
C THR A 144 21.34 17.54 -2.52
N LEU A 145 20.53 16.65 -1.95
CA LEU A 145 19.15 16.94 -1.59
C LEU A 145 18.99 16.93 -0.07
N THR A 146 18.04 17.72 0.43
CA THR A 146 17.71 17.79 1.85
C THR A 146 16.20 17.84 2.02
N PHE A 147 15.68 17.04 2.95
CA PHE A 147 14.28 17.06 3.34
C PHE A 147 14.15 16.70 4.82
N THR A 148 12.99 16.96 5.41
CA THR A 148 12.68 16.52 6.78
C THR A 148 11.63 15.44 6.71
N MET A 149 11.81 14.33 7.43
CA MET A 149 10.78 13.29 7.48
C MET A 149 9.47 13.88 8.01
N SER A 150 8.36 13.56 7.35
CA SER A 150 7.09 14.26 7.56
C SER A 150 6.39 13.81 8.84
N ALA A 151 6.08 14.75 9.74
CA ALA A 151 5.27 14.48 10.93
C ALA A 151 3.89 13.93 10.55
N GLY A 152 3.30 14.46 9.48
CA GLY A 152 1.99 14.05 8.98
C GLY A 152 1.98 12.64 8.39
N ALA A 153 3.16 12.12 8.01
CA ALA A 153 3.27 10.73 7.55
C ALA A 153 3.12 9.74 8.70
N GLY A 154 3.55 10.06 9.93
CA GLY A 154 3.52 9.12 11.05
C GLY A 154 4.37 7.85 10.86
N LEU A 155 5.17 7.78 9.79
CA LEU A 155 6.03 6.65 9.43
C LEU A 155 7.44 6.81 10.00
N ASN A 156 8.15 5.70 10.16
CA ASN A 156 9.57 5.66 10.48
C ASN A 156 10.42 5.58 9.20
N GLU A 157 9.79 5.54 8.02
CA GLU A 157 10.42 5.22 6.75
C GLU A 157 10.07 6.23 5.65
N ALA A 158 10.99 6.38 4.72
CA ALA A 158 10.78 7.08 3.46
C ALA A 158 11.56 6.41 2.33
N ILE A 159 11.00 6.43 1.12
CA ILE A 159 11.69 5.96 -0.09
C ILE A 159 12.04 7.17 -0.95
N VAL A 160 13.31 7.35 -1.27
CA VAL A 160 13.81 8.44 -2.11
C VAL A 160 14.17 7.90 -3.49
N MET A 161 13.64 8.55 -4.53
CA MET A 161 14.02 8.30 -5.91
C MET A 161 14.63 9.56 -6.53
N VAL A 162 15.83 9.43 -7.08
CA VAL A 162 16.54 10.51 -7.77
C VAL A 162 16.66 10.16 -9.25
N ASN A 163 16.34 11.13 -10.11
CA ASN A 163 16.35 11.00 -11.57
C ASN A 163 15.40 9.91 -12.11
N GLY A 164 14.29 9.69 -11.42
CA GLY A 164 13.25 8.75 -11.78
C GLY A 164 11.98 8.96 -10.95
N ASP A 165 11.00 8.10 -11.14
CA ASP A 165 9.73 8.04 -10.43
C ASP A 165 9.42 6.60 -9.99
N SER A 166 8.20 6.37 -9.51
CA SER A 166 7.78 5.06 -9.00
C SER A 166 7.58 4.00 -10.07
N THR A 167 7.68 4.36 -11.36
CA THR A 167 7.58 3.44 -12.51
C THR A 167 8.95 2.92 -12.96
N ASN A 168 10.05 3.45 -12.41
CA ASN A 168 11.40 3.09 -12.81
C ASN A 168 11.66 1.58 -12.77
N ALA A 169 12.36 1.09 -13.80
CA ALA A 169 12.84 -0.28 -13.92
C ALA A 169 14.33 -0.39 -13.56
N ALA A 170 14.81 -1.64 -13.45
CA ALA A 170 16.11 -2.04 -12.92
C ALA A 170 17.32 -1.16 -13.34
N GLY A 171 18.21 -0.86 -12.39
CA GLY A 171 19.50 -0.19 -12.63
C GLY A 171 19.61 1.25 -12.12
N GLN A 172 18.52 1.82 -11.60
CA GLN A 172 18.54 3.07 -10.85
C GLN A 172 17.98 2.81 -9.46
N PRO A 173 18.83 2.46 -8.47
CA PRO A 173 18.31 2.05 -7.17
C PRO A 173 17.63 3.23 -6.48
N TYR A 174 16.47 2.96 -5.88
CA TYR A 174 15.87 3.79 -4.84
C TYR A 174 16.81 3.83 -3.62
N LEU A 175 16.60 4.80 -2.73
CA LEU A 175 17.17 4.82 -1.40
C LEU A 175 16.05 4.66 -0.37
N ALA A 176 16.08 3.57 0.42
CA ALA A 176 15.24 3.45 1.59
C ALA A 176 15.93 4.12 2.79
N ILE A 177 15.21 5.01 3.46
CA ILE A 177 15.59 5.65 4.73
C ILE A 177 14.75 4.98 5.81
N ILE A 178 15.39 4.29 6.76
CA ILE A 178 14.73 3.61 7.88
C ILE A 178 15.22 4.24 9.19
N ASN A 179 14.34 5.02 9.83
CA ASN A 179 14.57 5.75 11.08
C ASN A 179 13.80 5.10 12.22
N ASP A 180 14.39 4.09 12.83
CA ASP A 180 13.79 3.48 14.01
C ASP A 180 13.73 4.46 15.20
N PRO A 181 12.78 4.28 16.13
CA PRO A 181 12.93 4.88 17.45
C PRO A 181 14.22 4.37 18.12
N LEU A 182 14.78 5.13 19.06
CA LEU A 182 15.85 4.59 19.92
C LEU A 182 15.33 3.38 20.70
N GLU A 183 16.13 2.31 20.76
CA GLU A 183 15.79 1.11 21.53
C GLU A 183 15.69 1.44 23.02
N ASP A 184 14.67 0.92 23.69
CA ASP A 184 14.56 1.00 25.15
C ASP A 184 15.42 -0.10 25.78
N MET A 185 16.65 0.26 26.15
CA MET A 185 17.59 -0.67 26.78
C MET A 185 17.11 -1.27 28.11
N SER A 186 16.03 -0.76 28.71
CA SER A 186 15.40 -1.42 29.88
C SER A 186 14.64 -2.70 29.51
N GLN A 187 14.31 -2.91 28.23
CA GLN A 187 13.64 -4.10 27.71
C GLN A 187 14.62 -5.13 27.13
N ALA A 188 15.89 -4.75 26.96
CA ALA A 188 16.96 -5.64 26.51
C ALA A 188 17.32 -6.67 27.62
N PRO A 189 17.70 -7.90 27.27
CA PRO A 189 18.09 -8.91 28.24
C PRO A 189 19.44 -8.55 28.92
N ASP A 190 19.67 -9.09 30.11
CA ASP A 190 20.98 -9.01 30.77
C ASP A 190 21.98 -9.95 30.07
N THR A 191 22.82 -9.36 29.22
CA THR A 191 23.80 -10.07 28.37
C THR A 191 25.12 -10.38 29.07
N THR A 192 25.16 -10.33 30.41
CA THR A 192 26.34 -10.74 31.18
C THR A 192 26.73 -12.19 30.86
N ASP A 193 27.98 -12.40 30.45
CA ASP A 193 28.50 -13.72 30.09
C ASP A 193 28.43 -14.73 31.24
N ALA A 194 28.29 -16.01 30.89
CA ALA A 194 28.36 -17.10 31.86
C ALA A 194 29.79 -17.20 32.44
N PRO A 195 29.96 -17.27 33.78
CA PRO A 195 31.29 -17.30 34.40
C PRO A 195 32.18 -18.48 33.98
N ASP A 196 31.59 -19.56 33.47
CA ASP A 196 32.27 -20.77 33.02
C ASP A 196 32.55 -20.79 31.51
N GLY A 197 32.14 -19.76 30.77
CA GLY A 197 32.31 -19.66 29.32
C GLY A 197 31.34 -20.50 28.48
N SER A 198 30.39 -21.22 29.11
CA SER A 198 29.44 -22.12 28.41
C SER A 198 28.39 -21.40 27.56
N GLY A 199 28.26 -20.08 27.73
CA GLY A 199 27.14 -19.31 27.21
C GLY A 199 25.83 -19.51 27.97
N VAL A 200 25.72 -20.42 28.94
CA VAL A 200 24.47 -20.69 29.68
C VAL A 200 24.48 -19.98 31.04
N ASN A 201 23.92 -18.77 31.10
CA ASN A 201 23.87 -17.99 32.34
C ASN A 201 22.52 -18.13 33.06
N THR A 202 22.45 -19.05 34.02
CA THR A 202 21.24 -19.28 34.84
C THR A 202 20.93 -18.18 35.84
N GLN A 203 21.84 -17.24 36.09
CA GLN A 203 21.61 -16.10 36.98
C GLN A 203 20.85 -14.98 36.27
N THR A 204 21.16 -14.76 34.98
CA THR A 204 20.46 -13.79 34.14
C THR A 204 19.30 -14.42 33.37
N GLY A 205 19.30 -15.75 33.24
CA GLY A 205 18.33 -16.52 32.48
C GLY A 205 18.54 -16.49 30.96
N VAL A 206 19.74 -16.08 30.54
CA VAL A 206 20.14 -15.90 29.14
C VAL A 206 21.08 -17.01 28.69
N LEU A 207 20.81 -17.55 27.50
CA LEU A 207 21.73 -18.40 26.75
C LEU A 207 22.36 -17.56 25.63
N ASN A 208 23.65 -17.25 25.74
CA ASN A 208 24.46 -16.62 24.69
C ASN A 208 24.79 -17.67 23.61
N PHE A 209 24.16 -17.52 22.45
CA PHE A 209 24.22 -18.52 21.40
C PHE A 209 25.63 -18.69 20.81
N GLN A 210 26.40 -17.62 20.69
CA GLN A 210 27.73 -17.67 20.06
C GLN A 210 28.70 -18.56 20.85
N GLN A 211 28.73 -18.40 22.17
CA GLN A 211 29.56 -19.24 23.06
C GLN A 211 29.05 -20.69 23.08
N PHE A 212 27.73 -20.85 23.23
CA PHE A 212 27.11 -22.18 23.27
C PHE A 212 27.36 -22.97 21.97
N ALA A 213 27.19 -22.33 20.80
CA ALA A 213 27.35 -22.97 19.50
C ALA A 213 28.80 -23.39 19.24
N ALA A 214 29.77 -22.55 19.61
CA ALA A 214 31.19 -22.89 19.49
C ALA A 214 31.54 -24.15 20.29
N ASP A 215 31.12 -24.22 21.55
CA ASP A 215 31.35 -25.39 22.41
C ASP A 215 30.58 -26.62 21.90
N TYR A 216 29.33 -26.44 21.47
CA TYR A 216 28.51 -27.52 20.96
C TYR A 216 29.09 -28.15 19.68
N LEU A 217 29.50 -27.34 18.70
CA LEU A 217 30.06 -27.82 17.44
C LEU A 217 31.46 -28.42 17.62
N ALA A 218 32.23 -27.97 18.60
CA ALA A 218 33.50 -28.61 18.97
C ALA A 218 33.26 -30.04 19.52
N ALA A 219 32.19 -30.24 20.29
CA ALA A 219 31.82 -31.54 20.84
C ALA A 219 31.05 -32.43 19.84
N HIS A 220 30.31 -31.82 18.90
CA HIS A 220 29.46 -32.51 17.92
C HIS A 220 29.70 -31.99 16.50
N PRO A 221 30.87 -32.26 15.89
CA PRO A 221 31.18 -31.75 14.55
C PRO A 221 30.17 -32.22 13.50
N ASN A 222 29.69 -31.31 12.65
CA ASN A 222 28.64 -31.58 11.66
C ASN A 222 28.95 -32.74 10.71
N ASN A 223 30.22 -32.90 10.30
CA ASN A 223 30.65 -34.00 9.43
C ASN A 223 30.51 -35.40 10.07
N THR A 224 30.32 -35.46 11.39
CA THR A 224 30.05 -36.70 12.14
C THR A 224 28.60 -36.77 12.63
N ALA A 225 27.96 -35.63 12.88
CA ALA A 225 26.59 -35.55 13.39
C ALA A 225 25.53 -35.70 12.30
N GLN A 226 25.76 -35.15 11.09
CA GLN A 226 24.80 -35.26 9.99
C GLN A 226 24.82 -36.68 9.40
N THR A 227 23.63 -37.26 9.23
CA THR A 227 23.45 -38.56 8.58
C THR A 227 22.45 -38.44 7.44
N ALA A 228 22.75 -39.08 6.30
CA ALA A 228 21.81 -39.12 5.19
C ALA A 228 20.51 -39.88 5.56
N PRO A 229 19.35 -39.46 5.04
CA PRO A 229 18.07 -40.14 5.24
C PRO A 229 18.12 -41.63 4.88
N VAL A 230 17.57 -42.48 5.75
CA VAL A 230 17.44 -43.91 5.49
C VAL A 230 16.19 -44.20 4.65
N ALA A 231 16.23 -45.29 3.87
CA ALA A 231 15.06 -45.73 3.10
C ALA A 231 13.87 -46.05 4.02
N THR A 232 12.74 -45.40 3.80
CA THR A 232 11.49 -45.60 4.56
C THR A 232 10.36 -46.02 3.64
N THR A 233 9.32 -46.67 4.19
CA THR A 233 8.12 -47.00 3.41
C THR A 233 7.33 -45.71 3.17
N SER A 234 7.00 -45.42 1.91
CA SER A 234 6.23 -44.24 1.55
C SER A 234 4.79 -44.32 2.07
N SER A 235 4.23 -43.19 2.50
CA SER A 235 2.80 -43.07 2.86
C SER A 235 1.83 -43.45 1.73
N MET A 236 2.29 -43.41 0.47
CA MET A 236 1.50 -43.75 -0.72
C MET A 236 1.65 -45.22 -1.15
N ALA A 237 2.44 -46.04 -0.43
CA ALA A 237 2.65 -47.44 -0.78
C ALA A 237 1.33 -48.25 -0.71
N GLY A 238 0.99 -48.96 -1.78
CA GLY A 238 -0.25 -49.72 -1.90
C GLY A 238 -1.47 -48.90 -2.36
N GLN A 239 -1.31 -47.60 -2.60
CA GLN A 239 -2.35 -46.73 -3.15
C GLN A 239 -2.31 -46.66 -4.68
N THR A 240 -3.37 -46.14 -5.30
CA THR A 240 -3.41 -45.85 -6.75
C THR A 240 -3.54 -44.34 -6.94
N ILE A 241 -2.55 -43.73 -7.60
CA ILE A 241 -2.46 -42.29 -7.85
C ILE A 241 -2.49 -42.04 -9.35
N ASP A 242 -3.43 -41.23 -9.81
CA ASP A 242 -3.71 -40.98 -11.24
C ASP A 242 -3.71 -42.27 -12.10
N GLY A 243 -4.38 -43.32 -11.61
CA GLY A 243 -4.44 -44.61 -12.32
C GLY A 243 -3.17 -45.47 -12.27
N THR A 244 -2.08 -45.01 -11.65
CA THR A 244 -0.87 -45.81 -11.39
C THR A 244 -0.90 -46.44 -10.01
N ALA A 245 -0.80 -47.76 -9.95
CA ALA A 245 -0.68 -48.49 -8.69
C ALA A 245 0.74 -48.36 -8.12
N ILE A 246 0.86 -47.82 -6.91
CA ILE A 246 2.11 -47.77 -6.16
C ILE A 246 2.28 -49.12 -5.44
N PRO A 247 3.39 -49.86 -5.63
CA PRO A 247 3.57 -51.18 -5.04
C PRO A 247 3.40 -51.19 -3.52
N ALA A 248 2.75 -52.23 -2.99
CA ALA A 248 2.67 -52.43 -1.55
C ALA A 248 4.08 -52.55 -0.94
N GLY A 249 4.35 -51.77 0.11
CA GLY A 249 5.66 -51.71 0.75
C GLY A 249 6.74 -50.96 -0.03
N GLN A 250 6.38 -50.22 -1.10
CA GLN A 250 7.31 -49.35 -1.83
C GLN A 250 8.05 -48.42 -0.88
N LYS A 251 9.37 -48.37 -1.01
CA LYS A 251 10.25 -47.53 -0.19
C LYS A 251 10.79 -46.35 -0.97
N THR A 252 11.10 -45.29 -0.24
CA THR A 252 12.03 -44.27 -0.71
C THR A 252 13.39 -44.92 -0.98
N SER A 253 14.20 -44.27 -1.82
CA SER A 253 15.61 -44.63 -1.96
C SER A 253 16.34 -44.36 -0.63
N ALA A 254 17.52 -44.97 -0.44
CA ALA A 254 18.43 -44.54 0.61
C ALA A 254 19.12 -43.24 0.17
N GLY A 255 19.24 -42.28 1.07
CA GLY A 255 19.88 -40.99 0.81
C GLY A 255 21.39 -41.06 0.78
N SER A 256 21.99 -40.00 0.24
CA SER A 256 23.43 -39.72 0.32
C SER A 256 23.69 -38.26 0.63
N LEU A 257 24.81 -37.98 1.29
CA LEU A 257 25.29 -36.60 1.46
C LEU A 257 26.02 -36.18 0.19
N VAL A 258 25.56 -35.08 -0.42
CA VAL A 258 26.11 -34.51 -1.65
C VAL A 258 26.88 -33.21 -1.37
N SER A 259 27.57 -32.69 -2.38
CA SER A 259 28.31 -31.42 -2.25
C SER A 259 27.38 -30.28 -1.81
N PRO A 260 27.84 -29.37 -0.92
CA PRO A 260 27.11 -28.14 -0.61
C PRO A 260 26.79 -27.28 -1.83
N SER A 261 27.58 -27.40 -2.90
CA SER A 261 27.36 -26.66 -4.15
C SER A 261 26.20 -27.22 -5.00
N SER A 262 25.78 -28.48 -4.74
CA SER A 262 24.55 -29.14 -5.20
C SER A 262 23.99 -28.65 -6.53
N VAL A 263 22.68 -28.65 -6.71
CA VAL A 263 21.76 -27.91 -7.61
C VAL A 263 20.63 -28.89 -7.93
N ASN A 264 19.40 -28.47 -7.70
CA ASN A 264 18.21 -29.32 -7.75
C ASN A 264 18.38 -30.61 -6.94
N VAL A 265 18.95 -30.49 -5.74
CA VAL A 265 19.11 -31.64 -4.84
C VAL A 265 17.72 -32.03 -4.35
N ARG A 266 17.30 -33.26 -4.60
CA ARG A 266 16.01 -33.77 -4.11
C ARG A 266 16.19 -34.81 -3.02
N TYR A 267 15.21 -34.88 -2.11
CA TYR A 267 15.11 -35.98 -1.16
C TYR A 267 15.17 -37.34 -1.88
N PRO A 268 15.83 -38.38 -1.33
CA PRO A 268 16.44 -38.46 0.00
C PRO A 268 17.89 -37.98 0.06
N ASN A 269 18.45 -37.38 -1.00
CA ASN A 269 19.80 -36.82 -0.92
C ASN A 269 19.77 -35.48 -0.18
N GLU A 270 20.82 -35.19 0.57
CA GLU A 270 20.96 -33.92 1.29
C GLU A 270 22.34 -33.31 1.03
N ARG A 271 22.40 -31.98 0.96
CA ARG A 271 23.68 -31.27 0.96
C ARG A 271 24.40 -31.49 2.30
N ALA A 272 25.70 -31.74 2.23
CA ALA A 272 26.53 -31.82 3.41
C ALA A 272 26.58 -30.46 4.12
N MET A 273 26.43 -30.46 5.44
CA MET A 273 26.53 -29.26 6.27
C MET A 273 27.95 -28.72 6.31
N ALA A 274 28.07 -27.39 6.26
CA ALA A 274 29.35 -26.73 6.50
C ALA A 274 29.80 -26.96 7.95
N ALA A 275 31.11 -26.85 8.21
CA ALA A 275 31.64 -27.05 9.56
C ALA A 275 31.12 -26.02 10.58
N ASN A 276 30.76 -24.82 10.10
CA ASN A 276 30.22 -23.71 10.87
C ASN A 276 28.70 -23.53 10.69
N ASP A 277 27.99 -24.57 10.25
CA ASP A 277 26.53 -24.55 10.20
C ASP A 277 25.96 -24.83 11.61
N ASP A 278 25.31 -23.84 12.20
CA ASP A 278 24.84 -23.80 13.57
C ASP A 278 23.48 -24.51 13.79
N THR A 279 22.91 -25.15 12.76
CA THR A 279 21.57 -25.75 12.82
C THR A 279 21.38 -26.69 14.02
N PHE A 280 22.31 -27.63 14.23
CA PHE A 280 22.20 -28.57 15.35
C PHE A 280 22.47 -27.89 16.70
N ALA A 281 23.35 -26.89 16.74
CA ALA A 281 23.59 -26.10 17.94
C ALA A 281 22.35 -25.30 18.35
N LEU A 282 21.61 -24.72 17.39
CA LEU A 282 20.36 -24.02 17.64
C LEU A 282 19.31 -24.94 18.27
N GLN A 283 19.11 -26.12 17.67
CA GLN A 283 18.16 -27.11 18.18
C GLN A 283 18.51 -27.51 19.63
N ALA A 284 19.80 -27.71 19.91
CA ALA A 284 20.29 -28.00 21.25
C ALA A 284 20.13 -26.82 22.23
N ALA A 285 20.31 -25.58 21.77
CA ALA A 285 20.13 -24.38 22.58
C ALA A 285 18.67 -24.20 23.01
N LEU A 286 17.72 -24.28 22.06
CA LEU A 286 16.28 -24.23 22.35
C LEU A 286 15.87 -25.35 23.32
N LYS A 287 16.38 -26.57 23.11
CA LYS A 287 16.11 -27.69 24.01
C LYS A 287 16.70 -27.48 25.41
N THR A 288 17.87 -26.84 25.49
CA THR A 288 18.50 -26.48 26.76
C THR A 288 17.63 -25.49 27.55
N ILE A 289 17.07 -24.47 26.89
CA ILE A 289 16.13 -23.54 27.53
C ILE A 289 14.88 -24.27 28.00
N GLU A 290 14.26 -25.08 27.14
CA GLU A 290 13.05 -25.84 27.47
C GLU A 290 13.25 -26.79 28.66
N ASN A 291 14.42 -27.43 28.75
CA ASN A 291 14.75 -28.34 29.85
C ASN A 291 15.08 -27.62 31.17
N ASN A 292 15.26 -26.30 31.16
CA ASN A 292 15.59 -25.50 32.35
C ASN A 292 14.56 -24.38 32.57
N PRO A 293 13.26 -24.70 32.65
CA PRO A 293 12.18 -23.70 32.54
C PRO A 293 12.15 -22.70 33.70
N SER A 294 12.64 -23.06 34.89
CA SER A 294 12.70 -22.16 36.04
C SER A 294 13.91 -21.22 36.06
N GLN A 295 14.84 -21.36 35.10
CA GLN A 295 16.10 -20.62 35.08
C GLN A 295 16.31 -19.88 33.77
N LEU A 296 16.07 -20.53 32.63
CA LEU A 296 16.34 -19.97 31.31
C LEU A 296 15.04 -19.54 30.63
N HIS A 297 15.08 -18.41 29.94
CA HIS A 297 13.94 -17.87 29.21
C HIS A 297 14.32 -17.03 28.00
N THR A 298 15.62 -16.78 27.77
CA THR A 298 16.10 -15.97 26.65
C THR A 298 17.20 -16.68 25.86
N LEU A 299 17.04 -16.71 24.53
CA LEU A 299 18.10 -17.03 23.57
C LEU A 299 18.65 -15.71 23.01
N TYR A 300 19.93 -15.46 23.22
CA TYR A 300 20.61 -14.22 22.83
C TYR A 300 21.61 -14.45 21.71
N PHE A 301 21.49 -13.68 20.62
CA PHE A 301 22.44 -13.64 19.51
C PHE A 301 23.26 -12.34 19.58
N PRO A 302 24.53 -12.38 20.02
CA PRO A 302 25.41 -11.21 19.93
C PRO A 302 25.78 -10.90 18.47
N ASN A 303 26.41 -9.75 18.24
CA ASN A 303 26.97 -9.39 16.93
C ASN A 303 27.92 -10.49 16.42
N GLY A 304 27.73 -10.89 15.17
CA GLY A 304 28.39 -12.04 14.55
C GLY A 304 27.60 -12.56 13.35
N THR A 305 28.19 -13.50 12.62
CA THR A 305 27.53 -14.20 11.52
C THR A 305 27.21 -15.62 11.94
N TYR A 306 25.96 -16.05 11.75
CA TYR A 306 25.46 -17.39 12.05
C TYR A 306 24.92 -17.99 10.77
N LEU A 307 25.33 -19.22 10.44
CA LEU A 307 24.87 -19.93 9.24
C LEU A 307 24.02 -21.12 9.68
N TRP A 308 22.79 -21.26 9.18
CA TRP A 308 21.88 -22.30 9.70
C TRP A 308 20.74 -22.64 8.73
N SER A 309 19.86 -23.56 9.09
CA SER A 309 18.62 -23.86 8.37
C SER A 309 17.45 -22.90 8.66
N GLY A 310 17.69 -21.84 9.43
CA GLY A 310 16.65 -20.93 9.92
C GLY A 310 16.19 -21.19 11.36
N LEU A 311 15.48 -20.22 11.94
CA LEU A 311 14.98 -20.29 13.32
C LEU A 311 13.66 -21.05 13.39
N LEU A 312 13.71 -22.36 13.69
CA LEU A 312 12.51 -23.17 13.93
C LEU A 312 12.24 -23.33 15.43
N ILE A 313 11.16 -22.70 15.91
CA ILE A 313 10.60 -22.89 17.25
C ILE A 313 9.34 -23.74 17.11
N ASN A 314 9.40 -25.00 17.53
CA ASN A 314 8.27 -25.93 17.40
C ASN A 314 7.89 -26.57 18.74
N GLY A 315 6.62 -26.45 19.12
CA GLY A 315 6.06 -27.08 20.32
C GLY A 315 6.43 -26.40 21.64
N ILE A 316 6.93 -25.16 21.63
CA ILE A 316 7.36 -24.46 22.85
C ILE A 316 6.20 -23.65 23.44
N ASP A 317 5.90 -23.91 24.70
CA ASP A 317 5.00 -23.11 25.52
C ASP A 317 5.82 -22.20 26.45
N GLY A 318 6.09 -20.98 25.98
CA GLY A 318 6.92 -20.00 26.68
C GLY A 318 6.34 -19.57 28.03
N SER A 319 5.03 -19.75 28.27
CA SER A 319 4.41 -19.42 29.56
C SER A 319 4.97 -20.24 30.73
N LYS A 320 5.63 -21.36 30.43
CA LYS A 320 6.28 -22.22 31.41
C LYS A 320 7.68 -21.77 31.81
N LEU A 321 8.27 -20.79 31.10
CA LEU A 321 9.63 -20.31 31.35
C LEU A 321 9.65 -19.20 32.43
N ALA A 322 10.83 -18.94 33.01
CA ALA A 322 11.04 -18.05 34.16
C ALA A 322 10.64 -16.56 33.95
N GLY A 323 10.26 -16.17 32.72
CA GLY A 323 9.72 -14.85 32.37
C GLY A 323 8.29 -14.87 31.82
N GLY A 324 7.60 -16.03 31.83
CA GLY A 324 6.29 -16.20 31.22
C GLY A 324 6.27 -16.15 29.70
N LYS A 325 7.45 -16.12 29.06
CA LYS A 325 7.65 -16.16 27.61
C LYS A 325 9.03 -16.72 27.27
N LEU A 326 9.19 -17.23 26.06
CA LEU A 326 10.50 -17.40 25.42
C LEU A 326 10.85 -16.11 24.69
N LYS A 327 11.97 -15.47 25.05
CA LYS A 327 12.50 -14.31 24.33
C LYS A 327 13.64 -14.73 23.41
N ILE A 328 13.58 -14.37 22.14
CA ILE A 328 14.69 -14.42 21.20
C ILE A 328 15.15 -12.98 21.00
N TYR A 329 16.40 -12.67 21.37
CA TYR A 329 16.93 -11.32 21.25
C TYR A 329 18.16 -11.30 20.35
N THR A 330 18.13 -10.44 19.32
CA THR A 330 19.25 -10.27 18.38
C THR A 330 19.90 -8.91 18.56
N ALA A 331 21.19 -8.89 18.91
CA ALA A 331 21.95 -7.65 19.01
C ALA A 331 22.08 -6.99 17.64
N GLU A 332 22.26 -5.66 17.64
CA GLU A 332 22.71 -4.94 16.46
C GLU A 332 23.95 -5.59 15.85
N GLY A 333 23.95 -5.74 14.53
CA GLY A 333 25.04 -6.38 13.80
C GLY A 333 24.97 -7.91 13.76
N ALA A 334 24.12 -8.58 14.53
CA ALA A 334 23.90 -10.02 14.34
C ALA A 334 23.34 -10.27 12.93
N LEU A 335 23.93 -11.22 12.20
CA LEU A 335 23.51 -11.63 10.86
C LEU A 335 23.28 -13.14 10.85
N LEU A 336 22.02 -13.54 10.75
CA LEU A 336 21.59 -14.93 10.80
C LEU A 336 21.20 -15.37 9.39
N VAL A 337 22.09 -16.08 8.71
CA VAL A 337 21.98 -16.41 7.29
C VAL A 337 21.49 -17.84 7.12
N ASN A 338 20.40 -18.02 6.39
CA ASN A 338 19.99 -19.35 5.94
C ASN A 338 21.03 -19.92 4.97
N ARG A 339 21.40 -21.18 5.18
CA ARG A 339 22.18 -21.95 4.23
C ARG A 339 21.40 -22.13 2.93
N VAL A 340 22.10 -22.58 1.89
CA VAL A 340 21.39 -23.23 0.78
C VAL A 340 20.81 -24.51 1.33
N GLN A 341 19.48 -24.63 1.27
CA GLN A 341 18.70 -25.68 1.92
C GLN A 341 19.21 -27.09 1.62
N ALA A 342 18.97 -28.01 2.55
CA ALA A 342 19.49 -29.37 2.44
C ALA A 342 19.09 -30.06 1.13
N TYR A 343 17.86 -29.82 0.67
CA TYR A 343 17.28 -30.28 -0.58
C TYR A 343 16.08 -29.40 -0.93
N MET A 344 15.63 -29.45 -2.18
CA MET A 344 14.62 -28.58 -2.75
C MET A 344 13.29 -28.61 -2.00
N GLU A 345 12.90 -29.76 -1.47
CA GLU A 345 11.66 -29.96 -0.73
C GLU A 345 11.76 -29.66 0.79
N ALA A 346 12.92 -29.22 1.28
CA ALA A 346 13.14 -29.01 2.72
C ALA A 346 12.37 -27.80 3.26
N PHE A 347 11.92 -27.89 4.52
CA PHE A 347 11.26 -26.79 5.23
C PHE A 347 12.29 -26.01 6.07
N GLU A 348 12.85 -24.94 5.48
CA GLU A 348 13.90 -24.11 6.09
C GLU A 348 13.60 -22.60 5.98
N PRO A 349 12.47 -22.10 6.54
CA PRO A 349 12.16 -20.66 6.57
C PRO A 349 13.14 -19.89 7.48
N GLU A 350 13.19 -18.57 7.36
CA GLU A 350 14.10 -17.69 8.12
C GLU A 350 13.71 -17.71 9.61
N ILE A 351 12.40 -17.60 9.88
CA ILE A 351 11.79 -17.80 11.19
C ILE A 351 10.50 -18.60 11.01
N ALA A 352 10.38 -19.74 11.68
CA ALA A 352 9.13 -20.46 11.84
C ALA A 352 8.80 -20.67 13.31
N ILE A 353 7.62 -20.20 13.72
CA ILE A 353 7.04 -20.46 15.04
C ILE A 353 5.84 -21.37 14.84
N VAL A 354 5.96 -22.62 15.26
CA VAL A 354 5.03 -23.70 14.95
C VAL A 354 4.51 -24.34 16.24
N ASN A 355 3.21 -24.60 16.36
CA ASN A 355 2.61 -25.26 17.54
C ASN A 355 3.03 -24.64 18.89
N SER A 356 3.28 -23.32 18.92
CA SER A 356 3.97 -22.67 20.03
C SER A 356 3.17 -21.50 20.58
N SER A 357 3.49 -21.07 21.80
CA SER A 357 2.85 -19.90 22.38
C SER A 357 3.73 -19.11 23.32
N ASN A 358 3.40 -17.84 23.52
CA ASN A 358 4.09 -16.93 24.44
C ASN A 358 5.57 -16.76 24.05
N ILE A 359 5.79 -16.29 22.82
CA ILE A 359 7.13 -16.06 22.27
C ILE A 359 7.27 -14.58 21.91
N GLU A 360 8.43 -14.02 22.17
CA GLU A 360 8.81 -12.68 21.76
C GLU A 360 10.10 -12.76 20.96
N ILE A 361 10.11 -12.19 19.76
CA ILE A 361 11.31 -11.96 18.96
C ILE A 361 11.57 -10.46 18.96
N ASP A 362 12.79 -10.07 19.32
CA ASP A 362 13.17 -8.69 19.59
C ASP A 362 14.63 -8.41 19.18
N GLY A 363 14.96 -7.13 19.11
CA GLY A 363 16.29 -6.63 18.76
C GLY A 363 16.49 -6.44 17.25
N ARG A 364 17.64 -5.85 16.91
CA ARG A 364 17.91 -5.20 15.60
C ARG A 364 18.95 -5.95 14.76
N GLY A 365 19.12 -7.24 15.01
CA GLY A 365 19.84 -8.15 14.11
C GLY A 365 19.07 -8.40 12.81
N MET A 366 19.72 -9.02 11.84
CA MET A 366 19.17 -9.32 10.52
C MET A 366 19.04 -10.83 10.32
N PHE A 367 17.81 -11.30 10.09
CA PHE A 367 17.56 -12.63 9.55
C PHE A 367 17.66 -12.56 8.01
N ASP A 368 18.49 -13.38 7.38
CA ASP A 368 18.74 -13.36 5.94
C ASP A 368 18.38 -14.71 5.34
N GLY A 369 17.34 -14.72 4.51
CA GLY A 369 16.82 -15.89 3.82
C GLY A 369 17.74 -16.57 2.85
N ASN A 370 18.74 -15.83 2.38
CA ASN A 370 19.59 -16.30 1.30
C ASN A 370 18.75 -16.80 0.10
N GLY A 371 17.56 -16.22 -0.11
CA GLY A 371 16.55 -16.71 -1.03
C GLY A 371 17.05 -16.75 -2.47
N VAL A 372 17.80 -15.71 -2.89
CA VAL A 372 18.37 -15.66 -4.23
C VAL A 372 19.32 -16.82 -4.49
N ALA A 373 20.16 -17.18 -3.51
CA ALA A 373 21.09 -18.30 -3.65
C ALA A 373 20.35 -19.64 -3.59
N ASN A 374 19.33 -19.75 -2.74
CA ASN A 374 18.48 -20.93 -2.59
C ASN A 374 17.72 -21.26 -3.89
N TYR A 375 17.27 -20.26 -4.64
CA TYR A 375 16.44 -20.48 -5.83
C TYR A 375 17.14 -20.20 -7.17
N ASN A 376 18.48 -20.22 -7.17
CA ASN A 376 19.28 -20.13 -8.39
C ASN A 376 19.67 -21.54 -8.90
N ALA A 377 18.73 -22.20 -9.56
CA ALA A 377 18.88 -23.54 -10.13
C ALA A 377 20.03 -23.70 -11.16
N ARG A 378 20.67 -22.60 -11.59
CA ARG A 378 21.77 -22.63 -12.59
C ARG A 378 23.17 -22.69 -11.99
N SER A 379 23.34 -22.34 -10.72
CA SER A 379 24.67 -22.27 -10.10
C SER A 379 24.76 -23.00 -8.77
N SER A 380 23.82 -22.77 -7.86
CA SER A 380 23.96 -23.20 -6.46
C SER A 380 22.64 -23.61 -5.81
N GLY A 381 21.51 -23.11 -6.28
CA GLY A 381 20.19 -23.33 -5.70
C GLY A 381 19.37 -24.40 -6.40
N ASP A 382 18.08 -24.42 -6.10
CA ASP A 382 17.10 -25.38 -6.59
C ASP A 382 15.96 -24.64 -7.33
N LEU A 383 15.03 -25.40 -7.93
CA LEU A 383 13.78 -24.84 -8.44
C LEU A 383 12.88 -24.42 -7.26
N HIS A 384 12.01 -23.46 -7.52
CA HIS A 384 11.14 -22.88 -6.49
C HIS A 384 9.67 -23.05 -6.80
N ASP A 385 9.29 -23.75 -7.87
CA ASP A 385 7.89 -23.89 -8.24
C ASP A 385 7.06 -24.56 -7.12
N ALA A 386 5.82 -24.13 -6.94
CA ALA A 386 4.96 -24.59 -5.83
C ALA A 386 4.62 -26.10 -5.86
N HIS A 387 4.89 -26.80 -6.98
CA HIS A 387 4.77 -28.25 -7.10
C HIS A 387 6.10 -28.99 -6.94
N ASP A 388 7.22 -28.24 -6.93
CA ASP A 388 8.57 -28.76 -6.77
C ASP A 388 9.07 -28.68 -5.33
N SER A 389 8.56 -27.73 -4.53
CA SER A 389 9.03 -27.44 -3.18
C SER A 389 7.88 -27.14 -2.22
N GLN A 390 8.15 -27.29 -0.93
CA GLN A 390 7.30 -26.79 0.15
C GLN A 390 7.28 -25.26 0.12
N HIS A 391 6.16 -24.67 0.51
CA HIS A 391 6.14 -23.24 0.83
C HIS A 391 7.07 -22.95 2.04
N GLN A 392 7.85 -21.88 1.96
CA GLN A 392 8.82 -21.47 2.98
C GLN A 392 9.11 -19.97 2.86
N GLY A 393 8.26 -19.14 3.46
CA GLY A 393 8.49 -17.70 3.53
C GLY A 393 9.50 -17.29 4.60
N GLY A 394 9.75 -15.98 4.64
CA GLY A 394 10.50 -15.22 5.64
C GLY A 394 10.15 -15.63 7.06
N VAL A 395 9.04 -15.09 7.53
CA VAL A 395 8.55 -15.30 8.89
C VAL A 395 7.20 -15.98 8.85
N MET A 396 7.15 -17.20 9.37
CA MET A 396 5.96 -18.03 9.40
C MET A 396 5.48 -18.22 10.84
N VAL A 397 4.26 -17.80 11.15
CA VAL A 397 3.59 -18.15 12.41
C VAL A 397 2.48 -19.15 12.14
N MET A 398 2.66 -20.38 12.61
CA MET A 398 1.82 -21.52 12.27
C MET A 398 1.24 -22.19 13.51
N HIS A 399 -0.07 -22.40 13.60
CA HIS A 399 -0.72 -23.09 14.74
C HIS A 399 -0.28 -22.55 16.10
N SER A 400 -0.10 -21.23 16.19
CA SER A 400 0.60 -20.59 17.29
C SER A 400 -0.15 -19.38 17.82
N SER A 401 0.11 -19.00 19.08
CA SER A 401 -0.59 -17.89 19.71
C SER A 401 0.21 -17.07 20.70
N ASN A 402 -0.19 -15.81 20.90
CA ASN A 402 0.50 -14.88 21.82
C ASN A 402 1.96 -14.69 21.41
N ILE A 403 2.16 -14.23 20.19
CA ILE A 403 3.49 -14.02 19.60
C ILE A 403 3.69 -12.52 19.38
N ALA A 404 4.86 -12.01 19.77
CA ALA A 404 5.25 -10.64 19.55
C ALA A 404 6.54 -10.57 18.73
N PHE A 405 6.56 -9.70 17.73
CA PHE A 405 7.76 -9.29 17.01
C PHE A 405 7.96 -7.80 17.25
N ASN A 406 9.13 -7.44 17.78
CA ASN A 406 9.50 -6.05 18.05
C ASN A 406 10.82 -5.75 17.34
N ASP A 407 10.90 -4.63 16.62
CA ASP A 407 12.13 -4.15 15.97
C ASP A 407 12.82 -5.18 15.04
N THR A 408 12.08 -6.20 14.58
CA THR A 408 12.64 -7.36 13.90
C THR A 408 12.86 -7.09 12.41
N TYR A 409 14.02 -7.50 11.90
CA TYR A 409 14.39 -7.39 10.50
C TYR A 409 14.57 -8.76 9.85
N GLU A 410 13.95 -8.95 8.70
CA GLU A 410 14.37 -9.96 7.73
C GLU A 410 14.77 -9.33 6.39
N ARG A 411 15.54 -10.08 5.60
CA ARG A 411 15.85 -9.76 4.22
C ARG A 411 15.99 -11.02 3.37
N ASN A 412 15.90 -10.82 2.06
CA ASN A 412 16.24 -11.84 1.06
C ASN A 412 15.42 -13.12 1.25
N SER A 413 14.14 -12.95 1.57
CA SER A 413 13.19 -14.02 1.76
C SER A 413 13.15 -14.95 0.54
N LYS A 414 12.94 -16.23 0.78
CA LYS A 414 12.68 -17.22 -0.27
C LYS A 414 11.33 -16.98 -0.95
N GLN A 415 10.28 -16.70 -0.18
CA GLN A 415 8.90 -16.48 -0.64
C GLN A 415 8.28 -15.30 0.16
N TRP A 416 7.04 -15.42 0.66
CA TRP A 416 6.36 -14.34 1.38
C TRP A 416 7.21 -13.85 2.55
N ASN A 417 7.28 -12.54 2.76
CA ASN A 417 8.16 -12.00 3.79
C ASN A 417 7.63 -12.28 5.22
N TRP A 418 6.36 -11.98 5.46
CA TRP A 418 5.71 -12.15 6.77
C TRP A 418 4.36 -12.82 6.58
N GLU A 419 4.15 -13.96 7.21
CA GLU A 419 2.95 -14.75 7.01
C GLU A 419 2.40 -15.45 8.25
N THR A 420 1.10 -15.75 8.21
CA THR A 420 0.41 -16.52 9.26
C THR A 420 -0.39 -17.67 8.68
N HIS A 421 -0.49 -18.75 9.47
CA HIS A 421 -1.30 -19.93 9.20
C HIS A 421 -1.89 -20.48 10.49
N THR A 422 -3.18 -20.28 10.74
CA THR A 422 -3.81 -20.68 12.01
C THR A 422 -3.11 -19.99 13.20
N ALA A 423 -2.94 -18.67 13.10
CA ALA A 423 -2.28 -17.86 14.12
C ALA A 423 -3.30 -17.02 14.91
N ASN A 424 -3.08 -16.85 16.21
CA ASN A 424 -4.00 -16.08 17.06
C ASN A 424 -3.27 -15.16 18.04
N ASN A 425 -3.72 -13.91 18.14
CA ASN A 425 -3.16 -12.88 19.03
C ASN A 425 -1.68 -12.64 18.73
N ILE A 426 -1.43 -12.01 17.58
CA ILE A 426 -0.09 -11.72 17.08
C ILE A 426 0.11 -10.21 17.02
N THR A 427 1.23 -9.73 17.54
CA THR A 427 1.60 -8.32 17.50
C THR A 427 2.91 -8.14 16.75
N TYR A 428 2.86 -7.39 15.66
CA TYR A 428 4.03 -6.93 14.93
C TYR A 428 4.23 -5.44 15.20
N THR A 429 5.36 -5.09 15.82
CA THR A 429 5.73 -3.71 16.11
C THR A 429 7.05 -3.40 15.43
N ASN A 430 7.04 -2.42 14.53
CA ASN A 430 8.25 -1.92 13.90
C ASN A 430 9.04 -3.01 13.13
N ILE A 431 8.35 -3.84 12.34
CA ILE A 431 8.94 -4.97 11.58
C ILE A 431 9.37 -4.58 10.16
N LYS A 432 10.41 -5.26 9.65
CA LYS A 432 11.02 -4.97 8.34
C LYS A 432 11.23 -6.22 7.52
N ALA A 433 10.94 -6.07 6.22
CA ALA A 433 11.23 -7.03 5.17
C ALA A 433 12.01 -6.37 4.06
N LEU A 434 13.28 -6.73 3.88
CA LEU A 434 14.18 -6.07 2.92
C LEU A 434 14.52 -6.99 1.75
N THR A 435 13.51 -7.41 0.99
CA THR A 435 13.64 -8.31 -0.17
C THR A 435 13.32 -7.58 -1.49
N PRO A 436 14.11 -6.57 -1.92
CA PRO A 436 13.82 -5.75 -3.09
C PRO A 436 14.10 -6.47 -4.44
N TYR A 437 14.05 -7.79 -4.47
CA TYR A 437 14.42 -8.61 -5.61
C TYR A 437 13.21 -9.04 -6.41
N ALA A 438 13.39 -9.26 -7.72
CA ALA A 438 12.35 -9.80 -8.59
C ALA A 438 12.20 -11.32 -8.44
N GLN A 439 12.21 -11.82 -7.21
CA GLN A 439 11.87 -13.21 -6.89
C GLN A 439 10.35 -13.37 -6.87
N PRO A 440 9.79 -14.50 -7.32
CA PRO A 440 8.35 -14.68 -7.31
C PRO A 440 7.80 -14.84 -5.89
N TRP A 441 6.52 -14.47 -5.73
CA TRP A 441 5.76 -14.65 -4.48
C TRP A 441 6.47 -14.05 -3.26
N ILE A 442 6.95 -12.82 -3.39
CA ILE A 442 7.47 -12.04 -2.27
C ILE A 442 6.41 -11.01 -1.90
N ASP A 443 5.36 -11.48 -1.24
CA ASP A 443 4.33 -10.63 -0.63
C ASP A 443 4.95 -9.88 0.56
N GLY A 444 4.46 -8.66 0.83
CA GLY A 444 4.93 -7.86 1.96
C GLY A 444 4.50 -8.47 3.29
N THR A 445 3.19 -8.65 3.47
CA THR A 445 2.58 -9.32 4.62
C THR A 445 1.37 -10.12 4.11
N ASP A 446 1.26 -11.39 4.48
CA ASP A 446 0.06 -12.22 4.25
C ASP A 446 -0.50 -12.74 5.58
N PHE A 447 -1.67 -12.25 5.99
CA PHE A 447 -2.30 -12.69 7.24
C PHE A 447 -3.49 -13.63 7.00
N ALA A 448 -3.30 -14.67 6.17
CA ALA A 448 -4.24 -15.77 6.04
C ALA A 448 -4.39 -16.57 7.35
N SER A 449 -5.57 -17.18 7.57
CA SER A 449 -5.90 -17.98 8.76
C SER A 449 -5.47 -17.33 10.10
N GLY A 450 -5.54 -16.01 10.17
CA GLY A 450 -5.00 -15.19 11.26
C GLY A 450 -6.10 -14.49 12.07
N GLN A 451 -6.02 -14.55 13.39
CA GLN A 451 -7.01 -13.96 14.30
C GLN A 451 -6.37 -12.96 15.26
N ASN A 452 -6.97 -11.79 15.41
CA ASN A 452 -6.52 -10.75 16.35
C ASN A 452 -5.06 -10.34 16.09
N ILE A 453 -4.78 -9.91 14.86
CA ILE A 453 -3.44 -9.51 14.45
C ILE A 453 -3.37 -7.99 14.40
N THR A 454 -2.35 -7.42 15.03
CA THR A 454 -2.02 -6.00 14.93
C THR A 454 -0.62 -5.84 14.37
N ALA A 455 -0.48 -5.12 13.27
CA ALA A 455 0.81 -4.79 12.67
C ALA A 455 0.96 -3.28 12.56
N ASP A 456 1.95 -2.70 13.23
CA ASP A 456 2.15 -1.25 13.30
C ASP A 456 3.61 -0.87 13.02
N HIS A 457 3.84 0.17 12.20
CA HIS A 457 5.17 0.56 11.70
C HIS A 457 5.82 -0.54 10.88
N VAL A 458 5.17 -0.91 9.78
CA VAL A 458 5.62 -2.02 8.92
C VAL A 458 6.29 -1.46 7.67
N PHE A 459 7.50 -1.94 7.35
CA PHE A 459 8.18 -1.60 6.11
C PHE A 459 8.58 -2.84 5.33
N THR A 460 8.05 -2.99 4.11
CA THR A 460 8.37 -4.15 3.28
C THR A 460 8.78 -3.77 1.86
N LEU A 461 9.81 -4.45 1.38
CA LEU A 461 10.27 -4.45 0.00
C LEU A 461 10.05 -5.86 -0.54
N GLY A 462 9.35 -5.97 -1.67
CA GLY A 462 9.02 -7.26 -2.25
C GLY A 462 8.80 -7.21 -3.76
N ASN A 463 8.13 -8.25 -4.26
CA ASN A 463 7.85 -8.42 -5.67
C ASN A 463 6.36 -8.63 -5.96
N ASP A 464 5.59 -9.09 -4.99
CA ASP A 464 4.17 -9.42 -5.16
C ASP A 464 3.29 -8.49 -4.30
N ASP A 465 2.16 -8.96 -3.76
CA ASP A 465 1.20 -8.09 -3.06
C ASP A 465 1.86 -7.37 -1.87
N ALA A 466 1.60 -6.07 -1.72
CA ALA A 466 2.08 -5.34 -0.54
C ALA A 466 1.41 -5.84 0.76
N PHE A 467 0.11 -6.14 0.68
CA PHE A 467 -0.64 -6.86 1.70
C PHE A 467 -1.55 -7.90 1.04
N ALA A 468 -1.57 -9.10 1.59
CA ALA A 468 -2.46 -10.18 1.22
C ALA A 468 -3.18 -10.79 2.44
N SER A 469 -4.33 -11.41 2.20
CA SER A 469 -4.98 -12.33 3.15
C SER A 469 -6.07 -13.11 2.40
N GLY A 470 -6.36 -14.33 2.86
CA GLY A 470 -7.39 -15.17 2.23
C GLY A 470 -6.89 -16.08 1.11
N HIS A 471 -5.57 -16.16 0.93
CA HIS A 471 -4.93 -17.19 0.13
C HIS A 471 -4.61 -18.41 1.00
N TYR A 472 -5.65 -19.17 1.35
CA TYR A 472 -5.52 -20.33 2.21
C TYR A 472 -4.98 -21.48 1.38
N ASN A 473 -4.05 -22.23 1.98
CA ASN A 473 -3.42 -23.41 1.42
C ASN A 473 -2.27 -23.10 0.44
N ASN A 474 -1.31 -22.29 0.89
CA ASN A 474 -0.10 -21.90 0.14
C ASN A 474 0.81 -23.06 -0.28
N SER A 475 0.67 -24.25 0.32
CA SER A 475 1.52 -25.41 0.02
C SER A 475 0.77 -26.64 -0.55
N ASN A 476 -0.52 -26.54 -0.94
CA ASN A 476 -1.21 -27.67 -1.60
C ASN A 476 -0.65 -28.04 -2.97
N GLY A 477 0.09 -27.14 -3.61
CA GLY A 477 0.80 -27.42 -4.85
C GLY A 477 1.73 -28.63 -4.70
N PHE A 478 2.19 -28.90 -3.47
CA PHE A 478 3.15 -29.94 -3.11
C PHE A 478 2.53 -31.15 -2.36
N GLU A 479 1.21 -31.23 -2.23
CA GLU A 479 0.56 -32.42 -1.65
C GLU A 479 0.77 -33.68 -2.53
N PRO A 480 0.97 -34.89 -1.96
CA PRO A 480 1.25 -36.10 -2.73
C PRO A 480 0.20 -36.45 -3.80
N THR A 481 -1.04 -35.99 -3.62
CA THR A 481 -2.15 -36.21 -4.54
C THR A 481 -2.39 -35.03 -5.49
N ALA A 482 -1.65 -33.94 -5.37
CA ALA A 482 -1.80 -32.75 -6.19
C ALA A 482 -1.39 -33.02 -7.65
N PRO A 483 -2.17 -32.58 -8.65
CA PRO A 483 -1.87 -32.79 -10.06
C PRO A 483 -0.48 -32.35 -10.50
N GLY A 484 0.03 -31.23 -9.98
CA GLY A 484 1.36 -30.73 -10.29
C GLY A 484 2.45 -31.75 -9.97
N VAL A 485 2.45 -32.28 -8.74
CA VAL A 485 3.48 -33.20 -8.24
C VAL A 485 3.59 -34.45 -9.09
N TRP A 486 2.49 -35.14 -9.38
CA TRP A 486 2.58 -36.42 -10.08
C TRP A 486 2.74 -36.31 -11.61
N ASN A 487 2.39 -35.17 -12.21
CA ASN A 487 2.65 -34.91 -13.63
C ASN A 487 4.15 -35.01 -13.96
N ASP A 488 5.02 -34.57 -13.05
CA ASP A 488 6.49 -34.63 -13.22
C ASP A 488 7.04 -36.06 -13.25
N PHE A 489 6.29 -37.00 -12.68
CA PHE A 489 6.66 -38.41 -12.60
C PHE A 489 5.91 -39.28 -13.59
N GLN A 490 5.15 -38.69 -14.52
CA GLN A 490 4.42 -39.41 -15.57
C GLN A 490 3.50 -40.50 -14.99
N LEU A 491 2.92 -40.26 -13.80
CA LEU A 491 1.88 -41.15 -13.30
C LEU A 491 0.68 -41.11 -14.27
N GLY A 492 -0.01 -42.24 -14.38
CA GLY A 492 -1.11 -42.46 -15.32
C GLY A 492 -0.68 -42.85 -16.74
N THR A 493 0.63 -42.81 -17.03
CA THR A 493 1.18 -43.18 -18.33
C THR A 493 1.68 -44.63 -18.36
N SER A 494 2.13 -45.10 -19.52
CA SER A 494 2.78 -46.42 -19.67
C SER A 494 4.17 -46.50 -19.05
N THR A 495 4.78 -45.38 -18.65
CA THR A 495 6.16 -45.30 -18.15
C THR A 495 6.28 -44.44 -16.88
N PRO A 496 5.55 -44.78 -15.79
CA PRO A 496 5.57 -43.97 -14.57
C PRO A 496 6.90 -44.07 -13.84
N ASN A 497 7.41 -42.94 -13.35
CA ASN A 497 8.56 -42.84 -12.46
C ASN A 497 8.13 -42.98 -11.00
N ILE A 498 7.74 -44.20 -10.61
CA ILE A 498 7.27 -44.49 -9.25
C ILE A 498 8.34 -44.16 -8.20
N GLN A 499 9.62 -44.48 -8.47
CA GLN A 499 10.68 -44.26 -7.49
C GLN A 499 10.95 -42.77 -7.24
N GLY A 500 10.92 -41.94 -8.29
CA GLY A 500 11.03 -40.48 -8.16
C GLY A 500 9.86 -39.90 -7.37
N TYR A 501 8.64 -40.32 -7.69
CA TYR A 501 7.43 -39.90 -6.98
C TYR A 501 7.51 -40.22 -5.48
N VAL A 502 7.78 -41.47 -5.10
CA VAL A 502 7.83 -41.83 -3.67
C VAL A 502 8.99 -41.18 -2.92
N ASN A 503 10.05 -40.77 -3.61
CA ASN A 503 11.11 -39.98 -2.99
C ASN A 503 10.61 -38.58 -2.63
N VAL A 504 9.90 -37.88 -3.53
CA VAL A 504 9.27 -36.58 -3.22
C VAL A 504 8.22 -36.70 -2.13
N VAL A 505 7.39 -37.76 -2.14
CA VAL A 505 6.46 -38.07 -1.04
C VAL A 505 7.22 -38.28 0.28
N GLY A 506 8.42 -38.87 0.25
CA GLY A 506 9.27 -39.01 1.43
C GLY A 506 9.70 -37.66 2.02
N ALA A 507 9.91 -36.63 1.20
CA ALA A 507 10.16 -35.28 1.68
C ALA A 507 8.94 -34.66 2.34
N TYR A 508 7.78 -34.80 1.71
CA TYR A 508 6.50 -34.41 2.30
C TYR A 508 6.29 -35.09 3.66
N ASP A 509 6.43 -36.42 3.74
CA ASP A 509 6.27 -37.19 4.97
C ASP A 509 7.23 -36.71 6.07
N ALA A 510 8.46 -36.31 5.71
CA ALA A 510 9.44 -35.76 6.64
C ALA A 510 9.00 -34.41 7.22
N VAL A 511 8.46 -33.51 6.38
CA VAL A 511 7.94 -32.20 6.81
C VAL A 511 6.67 -32.37 7.65
N VAL A 512 5.73 -33.22 7.25
CA VAL A 512 4.54 -33.53 8.05
C VAL A 512 4.92 -34.06 9.43
N LYS A 513 5.91 -34.95 9.49
CA LYS A 513 6.43 -35.45 10.77
C LYS A 513 7.09 -34.35 11.61
N GLN A 514 7.82 -33.44 10.97
CA GLN A 514 8.49 -32.33 11.65
C GLN A 514 7.48 -31.33 12.22
N LEU A 515 6.45 -30.97 11.47
CA LEU A 515 5.45 -29.97 11.85
C LEU A 515 4.30 -30.55 12.69
N GLY A 516 3.99 -31.84 12.54
CA GLY A 516 2.87 -32.51 13.22
C GLY A 516 1.52 -32.34 12.52
N PHE A 517 1.49 -31.73 11.34
CA PHE A 517 0.32 -31.55 10.48
C PHE A 517 0.75 -31.49 9.00
N ASP A 518 -0.18 -31.75 8.07
CA ASP A 518 0.06 -31.70 6.63
C ASP A 518 -0.27 -30.34 5.99
N ASN A 519 0.05 -30.16 4.70
CA ASN A 519 -0.06 -28.88 3.99
C ASN A 519 -1.52 -28.40 3.89
N ASN A 520 -2.47 -29.32 3.71
CA ASN A 520 -3.90 -29.00 3.72
C ASN A 520 -4.39 -28.49 5.09
N HIS A 521 -3.66 -28.74 6.16
CA HIS A 521 -4.00 -28.32 7.52
C HIS A 521 -3.13 -27.18 8.05
N TRP A 522 -2.39 -26.45 7.20
CA TRP A 522 -1.72 -25.22 7.61
C TRP A 522 -2.75 -24.16 8.03
N ASP A 523 -3.79 -24.00 7.22
CA ASP A 523 -4.88 -23.06 7.44
C ASP A 523 -6.17 -23.77 7.87
N SER A 524 -6.58 -23.58 9.13
CA SER A 524 -7.75 -24.26 9.71
C SER A 524 -8.75 -23.32 10.38
N GLU A 525 -8.52 -22.00 10.31
CA GLU A 525 -9.26 -20.99 11.05
C GLU A 525 -9.68 -19.83 10.17
N ASN A 526 -10.75 -19.12 10.52
CA ASN A 526 -11.12 -17.89 9.79
C ASN A 526 -10.09 -16.78 10.03
N SER A 527 -9.93 -15.88 9.05
CA SER A 527 -9.18 -14.65 9.25
C SER A 527 -10.10 -13.61 9.88
N LYS A 528 -9.72 -13.06 11.03
CA LYS A 528 -10.57 -12.15 11.79
C LYS A 528 -9.80 -11.09 12.54
N ASN A 529 -10.31 -9.85 12.55
CA ASN A 529 -9.81 -8.75 13.38
C ASN A 529 -8.32 -8.49 13.11
N ILE A 530 -8.04 -8.07 11.87
CA ILE A 530 -6.69 -7.77 11.39
C ILE A 530 -6.59 -6.25 11.22
N ALA A 531 -5.67 -5.65 11.96
CA ALA A 531 -5.40 -4.22 11.92
C ALA A 531 -3.96 -3.98 11.46
N VAL A 532 -3.80 -3.21 10.38
CA VAL A 532 -2.50 -2.83 9.82
C VAL A 532 -2.39 -1.32 9.82
N SER A 533 -1.35 -0.78 10.44
CA SER A 533 -1.16 0.65 10.57
C SER A 533 0.27 1.13 10.33
N ASN A 534 0.38 2.39 9.89
CA ASN A 534 1.65 3.07 9.67
C ASN A 534 2.59 2.23 8.80
N THR A 535 2.12 1.87 7.62
CA THR A 535 2.81 0.94 6.74
C THR A 535 3.35 1.66 5.51
N LEU A 536 4.57 1.30 5.09
CA LEU A 536 5.13 1.67 3.79
C LEU A 536 5.63 0.41 3.08
N ASN A 537 5.09 0.13 1.90
CA ASN A 537 5.48 -1.01 1.09
C ASN A 537 5.98 -0.59 -0.29
N TRP A 538 6.82 -1.42 -0.88
CA TRP A 538 7.22 -1.32 -2.27
C TRP A 538 7.22 -2.70 -2.94
N SER A 539 6.72 -2.78 -4.16
CA SER A 539 6.68 -4.00 -4.96
C SER A 539 7.18 -3.78 -6.39
N VAL A 540 8.00 -4.71 -6.91
CA VAL A 540 8.69 -4.51 -8.20
C VAL A 540 7.94 -4.99 -9.43
N ASN A 541 7.35 -6.18 -9.50
CA ASN A 541 6.85 -6.72 -10.78
C ASN A 541 5.47 -7.39 -10.75
N ALA A 542 5.00 -7.80 -9.59
CA ALA A 542 3.71 -8.47 -9.39
C ALA A 542 2.95 -7.75 -8.26
N GLY A 543 1.80 -8.28 -7.89
CA GLY A 543 1.08 -7.81 -6.72
C GLY A 543 0.22 -6.55 -6.84
N ASN A 544 -0.75 -6.54 -5.94
CA ASN A 544 -1.67 -5.47 -5.63
C ASN A 544 -1.16 -4.67 -4.42
N ALA A 545 -1.70 -3.48 -4.21
CA ALA A 545 -1.48 -2.77 -2.94
C ALA A 545 -2.15 -3.54 -1.77
N VAL A 546 -3.38 -4.02 -1.98
CA VAL A 546 -4.10 -4.88 -1.03
C VAL A 546 -4.84 -5.94 -1.83
N ARG A 547 -4.61 -7.23 -1.54
CA ARG A 547 -5.40 -8.35 -2.05
C ARG A 547 -6.12 -9.07 -0.90
N LEU A 548 -7.42 -9.28 -1.04
CA LEU A 548 -8.22 -10.07 -0.11
C LEU A 548 -9.01 -11.15 -0.84
N GLY A 549 -8.85 -12.42 -0.43
CA GLY A 549 -9.55 -13.57 -1.00
C GLY A 549 -8.68 -14.39 -1.96
N TRP A 550 -9.24 -14.79 -3.10
CA TRP A 550 -8.69 -15.76 -4.07
C TRP A 550 -8.93 -17.24 -3.76
N GLN A 551 -8.47 -17.80 -2.64
CA GLN A 551 -8.66 -19.22 -2.30
C GLN A 551 -8.89 -19.39 -0.80
N THR A 552 -10.11 -19.14 -0.34
CA THR A 552 -10.41 -19.20 1.11
C THR A 552 -10.88 -20.55 1.59
N ASN A 553 -11.06 -21.52 0.70
CA ASN A 553 -11.57 -22.87 0.98
C ASN A 553 -12.82 -22.89 1.88
N GLY A 554 -13.67 -21.86 1.77
CA GLY A 554 -14.90 -21.71 2.54
C GLY A 554 -14.76 -20.99 3.88
N TYR A 555 -13.55 -20.64 4.32
CA TYR A 555 -13.32 -19.82 5.51
C TYR A 555 -13.78 -18.36 5.30
N GLN A 556 -14.07 -17.68 6.41
CA GLN A 556 -14.53 -16.30 6.45
C GLN A 556 -13.35 -15.34 6.56
N LEU A 557 -13.48 -14.17 5.91
CA LEU A 557 -12.56 -13.04 6.05
C LEU A 557 -13.31 -11.89 6.74
N SER A 558 -13.01 -11.64 8.02
CA SER A 558 -13.77 -10.71 8.86
C SER A 558 -12.91 -9.58 9.42
N ASP A 559 -13.41 -8.34 9.36
CA ASP A 559 -12.85 -7.18 10.07
C ASP A 559 -11.38 -6.85 9.74
N TYR A 560 -11.17 -6.23 8.58
CA TYR A 560 -9.88 -5.67 8.17
C TYR A 560 -9.88 -4.15 8.33
N THR A 561 -8.87 -3.63 9.03
CA THR A 561 -8.66 -2.19 9.19
C THR A 561 -7.26 -1.81 8.74
N PHE A 562 -7.17 -0.90 7.78
CA PHE A 562 -5.92 -0.30 7.31
C PHE A 562 -5.91 1.17 7.72
N THR A 563 -4.91 1.61 8.49
CA THR A 563 -4.79 3.02 8.89
C THR A 563 -3.42 3.56 8.52
N ASN A 564 -3.35 4.58 7.67
CA ASN A 564 -2.07 5.09 7.18
C ASN A 564 -1.21 3.99 6.53
N PHE A 565 -1.85 3.23 5.64
CA PHE A 565 -1.22 2.22 4.80
C PHE A 565 -0.76 2.88 3.49
N ASN A 566 0.50 2.71 3.11
CA ASN A 566 1.08 3.38 1.95
C ASN A 566 1.80 2.37 1.05
N SER A 567 1.32 2.20 -0.18
CA SER A 567 1.91 1.28 -1.15
C SER A 567 2.51 2.03 -2.32
N VAL A 568 3.75 1.69 -2.70
CA VAL A 568 4.51 2.29 -3.81
C VAL A 568 4.78 1.24 -4.90
N SER A 569 4.62 1.63 -6.16
CA SER A 569 5.04 0.84 -7.33
C SER A 569 4.31 -0.51 -7.57
N ALA A 570 3.19 -0.80 -6.88
CA ALA A 570 2.39 -2.00 -7.20
C ALA A 570 1.99 -2.02 -8.68
N LYS A 571 2.09 -3.18 -9.34
CA LYS A 571 1.91 -3.27 -10.80
C LYS A 571 0.54 -3.80 -11.22
N VAL A 572 -0.08 -4.67 -10.42
CA VAL A 572 -1.31 -5.38 -10.81
C VAL A 572 -2.56 -4.55 -10.51
N GLY A 573 -2.68 -4.01 -9.30
CA GLY A 573 -3.82 -3.19 -8.92
C GLY A 573 -3.74 -2.58 -7.52
N GLY A 574 -4.75 -1.79 -7.16
CA GLY A 574 -4.84 -1.15 -5.85
C GLY A 574 -5.46 -2.08 -4.81
N ILE A 575 -6.71 -1.80 -4.44
CA ILE A 575 -7.50 -2.59 -3.49
C ILE A 575 -8.33 -3.61 -4.26
N ASN A 576 -7.96 -4.88 -4.17
CA ASN A 576 -8.62 -5.99 -4.87
C ASN A 576 -9.23 -6.97 -3.87
N VAL A 577 -10.56 -7.05 -3.86
CA VAL A 577 -11.33 -8.04 -3.10
C VAL A 577 -11.89 -9.05 -4.09
N MET A 578 -11.32 -10.25 -4.07
CA MET A 578 -11.47 -11.21 -5.17
C MET A 578 -12.38 -12.37 -4.80
N ASN A 579 -13.42 -12.56 -5.61
CA ASN A 579 -14.21 -13.78 -5.60
C ASN A 579 -13.45 -14.91 -6.32
N SER A 580 -13.30 -16.05 -5.65
CA SER A 580 -12.81 -17.28 -6.28
C SER A 580 -13.89 -17.97 -7.10
N PRO A 581 -13.55 -18.69 -8.19
CA PRO A 581 -14.44 -19.71 -8.73
C PRO A 581 -14.62 -20.90 -7.77
N ASN A 582 -13.66 -21.17 -6.88
CA ASN A 582 -13.68 -22.32 -5.99
C ASN A 582 -14.54 -22.09 -4.76
N THR A 583 -14.24 -21.08 -3.91
CA THR A 583 -15.03 -20.71 -2.72
C THR A 583 -15.14 -19.21 -2.46
N TYR A 584 -16.35 -18.75 -2.12
CA TYR A 584 -16.61 -17.39 -1.69
C TYR A 584 -16.21 -17.18 -0.23
N ALA A 585 -15.40 -16.16 0.00
CA ALA A 585 -14.71 -15.83 1.24
C ALA A 585 -15.56 -15.19 2.35
N ARG A 586 -16.86 -14.96 2.13
CA ARG A 586 -17.81 -14.40 3.11
C ARG A 586 -17.24 -13.20 3.89
N TYR A 587 -16.95 -12.11 3.18
CA TYR A 587 -16.38 -10.90 3.77
C TYR A 587 -17.37 -10.20 4.72
N GLN A 588 -16.86 -9.65 5.83
CA GLN A 588 -17.68 -8.88 6.79
C GLN A 588 -17.43 -7.36 6.74
N SER A 589 -16.17 -6.94 6.90
CA SER A 589 -15.83 -5.52 6.98
C SER A 589 -14.43 -5.27 6.43
N ILE A 590 -14.30 -4.23 5.62
CA ILE A 590 -13.04 -3.72 5.09
C ILE A 590 -13.06 -2.21 5.24
N VAL A 591 -12.14 -1.69 6.04
CA VAL A 591 -12.03 -0.26 6.37
C VAL A 591 -10.62 0.21 6.08
N MET A 592 -10.47 1.29 5.31
CA MET A 592 -9.17 1.91 5.04
C MET A 592 -9.24 3.41 5.29
N LYS A 593 -8.30 3.93 6.10
CA LYS A 593 -8.28 5.31 6.55
C LYS A 593 -6.91 5.96 6.38
N ASN A 594 -6.89 7.21 5.92
CA ASN A 594 -5.67 8.02 5.82
C ASN A 594 -4.54 7.34 5.05
N SER A 595 -4.86 6.55 4.03
CA SER A 595 -3.94 5.68 3.30
C SER A 595 -3.57 6.23 1.92
N SER A 596 -2.50 5.75 1.31
CA SER A 596 -2.17 6.09 -0.07
C SER A 596 -1.75 4.90 -0.92
N ILE A 597 -2.19 4.90 -2.17
CA ILE A 597 -1.92 3.86 -3.14
C ILE A 597 -1.31 4.54 -4.35
N ASP A 598 -0.07 4.19 -4.65
CA ASP A 598 0.56 4.61 -5.89
C ASP A 598 -0.03 3.83 -7.07
N THR A 599 -0.75 4.52 -7.93
CA THR A 599 -1.44 3.97 -9.10
C THR A 599 -0.65 4.12 -10.40
N SER A 600 0.58 4.66 -10.33
CA SER A 600 1.38 5.04 -11.51
C SER A 600 1.72 3.88 -12.45
N ARG A 601 1.63 2.63 -11.99
CA ARG A 601 1.94 1.43 -12.79
C ARG A 601 0.71 0.59 -13.13
N PHE A 602 -0.50 1.03 -12.78
CA PHE A 602 -1.71 0.24 -13.01
C PHE A 602 -2.10 0.27 -14.49
N PRO A 603 -2.01 -0.86 -15.22
CA PRO A 603 -2.18 -0.87 -16.68
C PRO A 603 -3.59 -0.48 -17.13
N THR A 604 -4.58 -0.69 -16.28
CA THR A 604 -6.01 -0.45 -16.55
C THR A 604 -6.55 0.78 -15.82
N GLY A 605 -5.72 1.50 -15.05
CA GLY A 605 -6.15 2.59 -14.17
C GLY A 605 -7.18 2.18 -13.11
N THR A 606 -7.21 0.88 -12.74
CA THR A 606 -8.11 0.32 -11.73
C THR A 606 -7.50 0.45 -10.35
N ALA A 607 -8.05 1.33 -9.51
CA ALA A 607 -7.57 1.49 -8.14
C ALA A 607 -8.37 0.66 -7.13
N ILE A 608 -9.67 0.49 -7.35
CA ILE A 608 -10.51 -0.36 -6.50
C ILE A 608 -11.31 -1.35 -7.34
N TRP A 609 -11.26 -2.61 -6.96
CA TRP A 609 -12.12 -3.67 -7.48
C TRP A 609 -12.63 -4.49 -6.32
N ILE A 610 -13.92 -4.33 -6.02
CA ILE A 610 -14.56 -5.01 -4.89
C ILE A 610 -15.59 -6.03 -5.41
N GLY A 611 -15.25 -7.31 -5.24
CA GLY A 611 -16.09 -8.47 -5.55
C GLY A 611 -16.86 -8.97 -4.32
N GLY A 612 -18.11 -8.55 -4.16
CA GLY A 612 -18.99 -9.04 -3.10
C GLY A 612 -19.86 -10.23 -3.51
N GLY A 613 -20.64 -10.76 -2.57
CA GLY A 613 -21.56 -11.87 -2.82
C GLY A 613 -22.79 -11.44 -3.61
N ASP A 614 -23.26 -12.34 -4.48
CA ASP A 614 -24.38 -12.13 -5.42
C ASP A 614 -25.69 -12.81 -4.96
N GLY A 615 -25.71 -13.40 -3.76
CA GLY A 615 -26.84 -14.14 -3.22
C GLY A 615 -26.98 -15.57 -3.74
N SER A 616 -26.14 -16.02 -4.68
CA SER A 616 -26.12 -17.42 -5.09
C SER A 616 -25.57 -18.33 -3.99
N THR A 617 -25.91 -19.61 -4.04
CA THR A 617 -25.45 -20.60 -3.06
C THR A 617 -24.20 -21.30 -3.53
N GLN A 618 -23.38 -21.68 -2.55
CA GLN A 618 -22.18 -22.44 -2.74
C GLN A 618 -22.19 -23.69 -1.85
N THR A 619 -21.60 -24.79 -2.33
CA THR A 619 -21.46 -26.06 -1.63
C THR A 619 -20.01 -26.34 -1.28
N VAL A 620 -19.78 -26.91 -0.09
CA VAL A 620 -18.52 -27.56 0.31
C VAL A 620 -18.85 -29.01 0.66
N THR A 621 -18.15 -29.96 0.07
CA THR A 621 -18.42 -31.39 0.24
C THR A 621 -17.78 -31.95 1.51
N ALA A 622 -18.25 -33.11 1.97
CA ALA A 622 -17.61 -33.84 3.07
C ALA A 622 -16.15 -34.21 2.75
N ASP A 623 -15.87 -34.65 1.51
CA ASP A 623 -14.53 -35.04 1.09
C ASP A 623 -13.54 -33.86 1.07
N GLN A 624 -14.01 -32.68 0.64
CA GLN A 624 -13.22 -31.45 0.64
C GLN A 624 -12.80 -31.03 2.05
N GLN A 625 -13.72 -31.16 3.02
CA GLN A 625 -13.44 -30.86 4.43
C GLN A 625 -12.42 -31.83 5.01
N ALA A 626 -12.59 -33.12 4.73
CA ALA A 626 -11.76 -34.16 5.31
C ALA A 626 -10.34 -34.22 4.73
N ASN A 627 -10.17 -33.85 3.45
CA ASN A 627 -8.92 -34.15 2.72
C ASN A 627 -8.28 -32.95 2.02
N ASN A 628 -8.92 -31.78 1.97
CA ASN A 628 -8.43 -30.65 1.16
C ASN A 628 -8.40 -29.32 1.93
N GLY A 629 -8.49 -29.36 3.26
CA GLY A 629 -8.39 -28.16 4.10
C GLY A 629 -9.58 -27.21 3.95
N PHE A 630 -10.75 -27.67 3.48
CA PHE A 630 -11.92 -26.81 3.39
C PHE A 630 -12.55 -26.61 4.76
N ALA A 631 -13.13 -25.42 4.97
CA ALA A 631 -13.75 -25.06 6.23
C ALA A 631 -14.79 -26.10 6.67
N PRO A 632 -14.74 -26.53 7.95
CA PRO A 632 -15.68 -27.52 8.45
C PRO A 632 -17.10 -26.96 8.44
N ASN A 633 -18.07 -27.86 8.29
CA ASN A 633 -19.46 -27.49 8.31
C ASN A 633 -19.84 -26.85 9.67
N PRO A 634 -20.71 -25.82 9.70
CA PRO A 634 -20.95 -25.05 10.93
C PRO A 634 -21.51 -25.84 12.12
N ASP A 635 -22.10 -27.02 11.89
CA ASP A 635 -22.62 -27.90 12.95
C ASP A 635 -21.61 -28.96 13.43
N GLY A 636 -20.41 -29.03 12.82
CA GLY A 636 -19.33 -29.94 13.16
C GLY A 636 -19.54 -31.40 12.74
N SER A 637 -20.59 -31.71 11.96
CA SER A 637 -20.87 -33.09 11.55
C SER A 637 -19.97 -33.63 10.44
N GLY A 638 -19.16 -32.78 9.78
CA GLY A 638 -18.34 -33.13 8.61
C GLY A 638 -19.14 -33.47 7.35
N ASN A 639 -20.45 -33.19 7.33
CA ASN A 639 -21.29 -33.45 6.16
C ASN A 639 -21.14 -32.34 5.12
N THR A 640 -21.47 -32.65 3.86
CA THR A 640 -21.65 -31.64 2.81
C THR A 640 -22.61 -30.56 3.27
N TYR A 641 -22.22 -29.30 3.14
CA TYR A 641 -23.04 -28.15 3.51
C TYR A 641 -23.09 -27.10 2.40
N THR A 642 -24.10 -26.24 2.46
CA THR A 642 -24.24 -25.11 1.54
C THR A 642 -24.31 -23.80 2.30
N TYR A 643 -23.84 -22.72 1.70
CA TYR A 643 -23.93 -21.37 2.23
C TYR A 643 -24.20 -20.36 1.13
N THR A 644 -24.81 -19.23 1.49
CA THR A 644 -25.09 -18.13 0.56
C THR A 644 -23.89 -17.22 0.42
N LYS A 645 -23.62 -16.79 -0.82
CA LYS A 645 -22.68 -15.71 -1.12
C LYS A 645 -23.31 -14.38 -0.73
N SER A 646 -23.22 -14.03 0.55
CA SER A 646 -23.79 -12.79 1.08
C SER A 646 -23.01 -11.55 0.64
N PRO A 647 -23.67 -10.40 0.41
CA PRO A 647 -23.00 -9.12 0.22
C PRO A 647 -22.06 -8.76 1.38
N ILE A 648 -20.99 -8.01 1.11
CA ILE A 648 -20.07 -7.47 2.13
C ILE A 648 -20.85 -6.43 2.97
N PRO A 649 -21.03 -6.63 4.29
CA PRO A 649 -21.76 -5.68 5.13
C PRO A 649 -21.20 -4.24 5.12
N THR A 650 -19.87 -4.10 5.24
CA THR A 650 -19.21 -2.79 5.36
C THR A 650 -17.96 -2.71 4.48
N PHE A 651 -17.93 -1.68 3.63
CA PHE A 651 -16.74 -1.24 2.90
C PHE A 651 -16.59 0.27 3.09
N ASP A 652 -15.49 0.72 3.69
CA ASP A 652 -15.27 2.12 4.04
C ASP A 652 -13.88 2.58 3.61
N LEU A 653 -13.82 3.61 2.77
CA LEU A 653 -12.59 4.33 2.42
C LEU A 653 -12.74 5.77 2.91
N ASP A 654 -11.86 6.21 3.80
CA ASP A 654 -11.89 7.56 4.37
C ASP A 654 -10.50 8.22 4.31
N GLY A 655 -10.36 9.28 3.51
CA GLY A 655 -9.06 9.92 3.32
C GLY A 655 -8.08 8.98 2.63
N VAL A 656 -8.42 8.49 1.44
CA VAL A 656 -7.53 7.61 0.66
C VAL A 656 -7.05 8.34 -0.58
N TRP A 657 -5.73 8.34 -0.80
CA TRP A 657 -5.07 9.01 -1.92
C TRP A 657 -4.63 8.03 -3.00
N PHE A 658 -4.95 8.34 -4.25
CA PHE A 658 -4.45 7.67 -5.45
C PHE A 658 -3.51 8.62 -6.20
N SER A 659 -2.30 8.15 -6.54
CA SER A 659 -1.22 9.03 -7.04
C SER A 659 -1.39 9.52 -8.47
N LYS A 660 -2.18 8.79 -9.28
CA LYS A 660 -2.52 9.09 -10.68
C LYS A 660 -4.00 8.82 -10.95
N PRO A 661 -4.59 9.51 -11.95
CA PRO A 661 -6.01 9.40 -12.26
C PRO A 661 -6.47 7.96 -12.45
N THR A 662 -7.55 7.62 -11.79
CA THR A 662 -8.19 6.31 -11.87
C THR A 662 -9.35 6.36 -12.87
N THR A 663 -9.53 5.30 -13.65
CA THR A 663 -10.50 5.32 -14.76
C THR A 663 -11.48 4.15 -14.74
N ARG A 664 -11.24 3.12 -13.93
CA ARG A 664 -12.02 1.88 -13.92
C ARG A 664 -12.15 1.33 -12.51
N ASN A 665 -13.05 1.89 -11.71
CA ASN A 665 -13.30 1.43 -10.35
C ASN A 665 -14.61 0.64 -10.27
N ALA A 666 -14.62 -0.45 -9.49
CA ALA A 666 -15.75 -1.38 -9.42
C ALA A 666 -16.15 -1.71 -7.99
N LEU A 667 -17.45 -1.62 -7.70
CA LEU A 667 -18.08 -2.03 -6.44
C LEU A 667 -19.23 -2.99 -6.73
N THR A 668 -19.17 -4.19 -6.16
CA THR A 668 -20.23 -5.19 -6.33
C THR A 668 -20.59 -5.88 -5.03
N GLY A 669 -21.88 -6.14 -4.80
CA GLY A 669 -22.34 -6.97 -3.69
C GLY A 669 -21.96 -6.43 -2.32
N ILE A 670 -22.32 -5.19 -1.99
CA ILE A 670 -21.97 -4.53 -0.72
C ILE A 670 -23.24 -3.98 -0.08
N THR A 671 -23.46 -4.22 1.22
CA THR A 671 -24.61 -3.67 1.94
C THR A 671 -24.43 -2.16 2.18
N ASN A 672 -23.28 -1.75 2.73
CA ASN A 672 -22.97 -0.35 2.99
C ASN A 672 -21.55 -0.01 2.51
N ALA A 673 -21.48 0.81 1.45
CA ALA A 673 -20.24 1.36 0.93
C ALA A 673 -20.15 2.85 1.28
N THR A 674 -19.01 3.27 1.85
CA THR A 674 -18.68 4.68 2.11
C THR A 674 -17.37 5.02 1.42
N LEU A 675 -17.38 6.09 0.63
CA LEU A 675 -16.21 6.69 0.00
C LEU A 675 -16.15 8.15 0.46
N ASN A 676 -15.32 8.45 1.45
CA ASN A 676 -15.20 9.78 2.05
C ASN A 676 -13.80 10.35 1.82
N ASN A 677 -13.72 11.65 1.48
CA ASN A 677 -12.45 12.38 1.36
C ASN A 677 -11.42 11.68 0.45
N LEU A 678 -11.88 11.02 -0.62
CA LEU A 678 -10.98 10.43 -1.60
C LEU A 678 -10.19 11.51 -2.31
N HIS A 679 -8.94 11.22 -2.62
CA HIS A 679 -8.11 12.05 -3.47
C HIS A 679 -7.63 11.24 -4.67
N ASP A 680 -7.78 11.80 -5.87
CA ASP A 680 -7.30 11.20 -7.11
C ASP A 680 -6.40 12.20 -7.83
N ASP A 681 -5.23 11.73 -8.30
CA ASP A 681 -4.14 12.58 -8.81
C ASP A 681 -3.76 13.74 -7.86
N GLY A 682 -3.82 13.46 -6.55
CA GLY A 682 -3.55 14.44 -5.49
C GLY A 682 -4.65 15.49 -5.25
N GLN A 683 -5.75 15.47 -6.01
CA GLN A 683 -6.87 16.39 -5.86
C GLN A 683 -8.00 15.75 -5.05
N LEU A 684 -8.66 16.53 -4.20
CA LEU A 684 -9.85 16.08 -3.49
C LEU A 684 -10.99 15.78 -4.50
N VAL A 685 -11.64 14.63 -4.34
CA VAL A 685 -12.77 14.23 -5.16
C VAL A 685 -14.04 14.92 -4.64
N GLU A 686 -14.50 15.92 -5.37
CA GLU A 686 -15.71 16.71 -5.08
C GLU A 686 -16.85 16.41 -6.06
N TYR A 687 -16.53 15.83 -7.22
CA TYR A 687 -17.47 15.50 -8.30
C TYR A 687 -17.44 14.01 -8.63
N THR A 688 -18.60 13.43 -8.97
CA THR A 688 -18.72 12.00 -9.31
C THR A 688 -17.85 11.59 -10.50
N GLY A 689 -17.57 12.51 -11.44
CA GLY A 689 -16.74 12.26 -12.62
C GLY A 689 -15.24 12.24 -12.34
N GLN A 690 -14.78 12.73 -11.18
CA GLN A 690 -13.37 12.71 -10.80
C GLN A 690 -12.90 11.33 -10.32
N PHE A 691 -13.82 10.50 -9.82
CA PHE A 691 -13.53 9.12 -9.41
C PHE A 691 -14.59 8.17 -10.00
N PRO A 692 -14.46 7.77 -11.27
CA PRO A 692 -15.50 7.06 -11.99
C PRO A 692 -15.68 5.64 -11.45
N LEU A 693 -16.91 5.32 -11.02
CA LEU A 693 -17.34 3.96 -10.68
C LEU A 693 -18.00 3.32 -11.91
N THR A 694 -17.22 2.54 -12.66
CA THR A 694 -17.66 1.95 -13.93
C THR A 694 -18.62 0.78 -13.74
N THR A 695 -18.55 0.10 -12.60
CA THR A 695 -19.44 -1.02 -12.24
C THR A 695 -19.94 -0.83 -10.82
N VAL A 696 -21.25 -0.66 -10.66
CA VAL A 696 -21.92 -0.53 -9.35
C VAL A 696 -23.15 -1.42 -9.35
N THR A 697 -23.06 -2.61 -8.75
CA THR A 697 -24.14 -3.61 -8.80
C THR A 697 -24.35 -4.26 -7.43
N GLY A 698 -25.62 -4.46 -7.04
CA GLY A 698 -25.92 -5.13 -5.76
C GLY A 698 -25.43 -4.35 -4.54
N ILE A 699 -25.46 -3.01 -4.62
CA ILE A 699 -25.09 -2.13 -3.51
C ILE A 699 -26.35 -1.70 -2.75
N GLY A 700 -26.38 -1.90 -1.43
CA GLY A 700 -27.49 -1.47 -0.59
C GLY A 700 -27.52 0.04 -0.41
N THR A 701 -26.47 0.60 0.20
CA THR A 701 -26.25 2.04 0.35
C THR A 701 -24.85 2.41 -0.12
N LEU A 702 -24.74 3.45 -0.94
CA LEU A 702 -23.48 4.07 -1.36
C LEU A 702 -23.46 5.53 -0.91
N ASN A 703 -22.57 5.85 0.03
CA ASN A 703 -22.34 7.21 0.51
C ASN A 703 -21.01 7.72 -0.06
N THR A 704 -21.08 8.76 -0.90
CA THR A 704 -19.88 9.44 -1.40
C THR A 704 -19.86 10.88 -0.89
N THR A 705 -18.83 11.23 -0.11
CA THR A 705 -18.74 12.52 0.57
C THR A 705 -17.32 13.10 0.57
N TYR A 706 -17.24 14.41 0.81
CA TYR A 706 -15.99 15.12 1.05
C TYR A 706 -16.17 16.15 2.16
N THR A 707 -15.08 16.63 2.73
CA THR A 707 -15.06 17.68 3.75
C THR A 707 -14.65 18.98 3.08
N ASP A 708 -15.52 19.98 3.10
CA ASP A 708 -15.25 21.28 2.48
C ASP A 708 -14.25 22.12 3.31
N PRO A 709 -13.77 23.26 2.79
CA PRO A 709 -12.85 24.14 3.51
C PRO A 709 -13.40 24.72 4.82
N THR A 710 -14.71 24.65 5.06
CA THR A 710 -15.35 25.07 6.31
C THR A 710 -15.42 23.93 7.35
N GLY A 711 -14.95 22.74 6.98
CA GLY A 711 -14.96 21.55 7.82
C GLY A 711 -16.30 20.80 7.81
N GLN A 712 -17.21 21.12 6.89
CA GLN A 712 -18.51 20.45 6.78
C GLN A 712 -18.46 19.29 5.79
N THR A 713 -19.14 18.19 6.12
CA THR A 713 -19.30 17.06 5.21
C THR A 713 -20.33 17.39 4.14
N GLN A 714 -19.90 17.35 2.90
CA GLN A 714 -20.70 17.55 1.70
C GLN A 714 -20.83 16.23 0.93
N LYS A 715 -21.95 16.08 0.20
CA LYS A 715 -22.08 15.01 -0.79
C LYS A 715 -21.31 15.37 -2.06
N LEU A 716 -20.78 14.37 -2.76
CA LEU A 716 -20.20 14.60 -4.08
C LEU A 716 -21.25 15.24 -5.02
N LYS A 717 -20.80 16.23 -5.78
CA LYS A 717 -21.60 16.90 -6.80
C LYS A 717 -21.72 15.99 -8.03
N PRO A 718 -22.92 15.81 -8.60
CA PRO A 718 -23.05 15.07 -9.85
C PRO A 718 -22.32 15.78 -10.99
N GLY A 719 -21.56 15.04 -11.81
CA GLY A 719 -20.94 15.54 -13.03
C GLY A 719 -19.42 15.74 -12.95
N ALA A 720 -18.90 16.80 -13.56
CA ALA A 720 -17.47 17.02 -13.72
C ALA A 720 -17.07 18.50 -13.61
N ALA A 721 -15.91 18.75 -13.00
CA ALA A 721 -15.22 20.03 -13.05
C ALA A 721 -14.54 20.25 -14.41
N SER A 722 -14.26 21.51 -14.73
CA SER A 722 -13.39 21.88 -15.87
C SER A 722 -12.01 21.25 -15.69
N THR A 723 -11.48 20.61 -16.74
CA THR A 723 -10.09 20.11 -16.80
C THR A 723 -9.13 21.15 -17.38
N GLY A 724 -9.66 22.30 -17.82
CA GLY A 724 -8.89 23.42 -18.32
C GLY A 724 -9.83 24.48 -18.87
N ASP A 725 -9.52 25.74 -18.60
CA ASP A 725 -10.21 26.86 -19.20
C ASP A 725 -9.28 28.01 -19.54
N THR A 726 -9.74 28.87 -20.46
CA THR A 726 -9.00 30.05 -20.90
C THR A 726 -9.94 31.06 -21.54
N TRP A 727 -9.48 32.28 -21.76
CA TRP A 727 -10.12 33.23 -22.66
C TRP A 727 -9.11 33.82 -23.64
N VAL A 728 -9.57 34.16 -24.83
CA VAL A 728 -8.74 34.74 -25.90
C VAL A 728 -9.44 35.92 -26.54
N GLY A 729 -8.67 36.93 -26.96
CA GLY A 729 -9.19 38.20 -27.47
C GLY A 729 -8.75 38.52 -28.89
N ALA A 730 -9.67 39.06 -29.69
CA ALA A 730 -9.45 39.50 -31.06
C ALA A 730 -8.67 40.81 -31.17
N TRP A 731 -8.57 41.57 -30.07
CA TRP A 731 -7.87 42.84 -30.05
C TRP A 731 -6.37 42.63 -30.27
N ALA A 732 -5.71 43.57 -30.95
CA ALA A 732 -4.30 43.43 -31.35
C ALA A 732 -3.34 43.18 -30.18
N GLY A 733 -3.68 43.65 -28.96
CA GLY A 733 -2.88 43.39 -27.76
C GLY A 733 -3.09 42.00 -27.13
N ASP A 734 -4.19 41.30 -27.46
CA ASP A 734 -4.60 40.06 -26.81
C ASP A 734 -4.34 38.82 -27.68
N GLN A 735 -4.13 38.99 -28.99
CA GLN A 735 -4.16 37.89 -29.95
C GLN A 735 -3.12 36.79 -29.75
N THR A 736 -1.99 37.13 -29.15
CA THR A 736 -0.87 36.19 -28.88
C THR A 736 -0.85 35.70 -27.44
N THR A 737 -1.85 36.09 -26.64
CA THR A 737 -1.88 35.82 -25.21
C THR A 737 -2.79 34.63 -24.93
N ASN A 738 -2.27 33.67 -24.16
CA ASN A 738 -3.07 32.65 -23.51
C ASN A 738 -3.37 33.11 -22.08
N ASN A 739 -4.65 33.07 -21.69
CA ASN A 739 -5.07 33.55 -20.38
C ASN A 739 -5.55 32.41 -19.47
N SER A 740 -4.99 31.20 -19.62
CA SER A 740 -5.33 30.06 -18.74
C SER A 740 -4.76 30.21 -17.33
N SER A 741 -4.16 31.35 -16.99
CA SER A 741 -3.67 31.66 -15.63
C SER A 741 -4.43 32.82 -14.99
N ASP A 742 -5.39 33.40 -15.70
CA ASP A 742 -6.20 34.50 -15.20
C ASP A 742 -7.22 34.00 -14.18
N LEU A 743 -7.53 34.83 -13.19
CA LEU A 743 -8.56 34.50 -12.19
C LEU A 743 -10.00 34.65 -12.71
N THR A 744 -10.19 35.19 -13.92
CA THR A 744 -11.51 35.35 -14.52
C THR A 744 -11.52 34.96 -15.99
N LEU A 745 -12.60 34.30 -16.40
CA LEU A 745 -12.98 34.13 -17.80
C LEU A 745 -13.66 35.40 -18.30
N ILE A 746 -13.44 35.75 -19.57
CA ILE A 746 -13.99 36.96 -20.17
C ILE A 746 -14.79 36.62 -21.42
N THR A 747 -15.98 37.21 -21.52
CA THR A 747 -16.77 37.22 -22.75
C THR A 747 -17.02 38.64 -23.20
N ARG A 748 -16.94 38.87 -24.50
CA ARG A 748 -17.34 40.12 -25.12
C ARG A 748 -17.73 39.92 -26.58
N ASN A 749 -18.94 40.30 -26.95
CA ASN A 749 -19.37 40.28 -28.34
C ASN A 749 -19.79 41.67 -28.87
N THR A 750 -18.95 42.25 -29.74
CA THR A 750 -19.19 43.55 -30.38
C THR A 750 -19.86 43.46 -31.76
N GLY A 751 -20.28 42.26 -32.21
CA GLY A 751 -21.21 42.08 -33.33
C GLY A 751 -20.70 41.31 -34.56
N ASP A 752 -19.43 40.88 -34.61
CA ASP A 752 -18.91 40.10 -35.75
C ASP A 752 -18.97 38.59 -35.49
N GLY A 753 -20.07 37.99 -35.94
CA GLY A 753 -20.46 36.61 -35.64
C GLY A 753 -21.46 36.53 -34.48
N LEU A 754 -22.12 35.38 -34.34
CA LEU A 754 -23.16 35.23 -33.31
C LEU A 754 -22.55 35.25 -31.89
N MET A 755 -21.29 34.82 -31.75
CA MET A 755 -20.54 34.78 -30.50
C MET A 755 -19.27 35.66 -30.56
N GLY A 756 -19.12 36.52 -31.57
CA GLY A 756 -17.87 37.25 -31.81
C GLY A 756 -16.77 36.37 -32.43
N GLU A 757 -17.12 35.21 -32.97
CA GLU A 757 -16.16 34.23 -33.47
C GLU A 757 -15.54 34.60 -34.82
N GLN A 758 -16.13 35.54 -35.56
CA GLN A 758 -15.77 35.88 -36.93
C GLN A 758 -14.76 37.03 -37.03
N TYR A 759 -14.33 37.61 -35.91
CA TYR A 759 -13.26 38.61 -35.93
C TYR A 759 -11.99 38.05 -36.55
N THR A 760 -11.46 38.80 -37.52
CA THR A 760 -10.13 38.55 -38.09
C THR A 760 -9.04 39.10 -37.17
N THR A 761 -7.84 38.53 -37.28
CA THR A 761 -6.63 39.01 -36.60
C THR A 761 -6.41 40.50 -36.89
N GLY A 762 -6.49 41.34 -35.86
CA GLY A 762 -6.24 42.78 -35.89
C GLY A 762 -7.49 43.65 -35.93
N SER A 763 -8.68 43.04 -35.96
CA SER A 763 -9.97 43.75 -36.05
C SER A 763 -10.85 43.46 -34.85
N GLY A 764 -11.39 44.51 -34.22
CA GLY A 764 -12.39 44.39 -33.15
C GLY A 764 -11.83 44.14 -31.75
N ASP A 765 -12.75 43.91 -30.81
CA ASP A 765 -12.49 43.65 -29.39
C ASP A 765 -13.42 42.51 -28.89
N GLY A 766 -13.55 41.46 -29.70
CA GLY A 766 -14.28 40.26 -29.31
C GLY A 766 -13.44 39.40 -28.36
N LYS A 767 -14.05 38.86 -27.30
CA LYS A 767 -13.40 37.98 -26.32
C LYS A 767 -14.21 36.71 -26.16
N LEU A 768 -13.56 35.55 -26.29
CA LEU A 768 -14.18 34.23 -26.20
C LEU A 768 -13.54 33.43 -25.07
N SER A 769 -14.38 32.82 -24.24
CA SER A 769 -13.94 31.86 -23.24
C SER A 769 -14.08 30.43 -23.76
N TYR A 770 -13.16 29.56 -23.37
CA TYR A 770 -13.14 28.15 -23.72
C TYR A 770 -13.01 27.30 -22.46
N LEU A 771 -13.84 26.25 -22.38
CA LEU A 771 -13.94 25.36 -21.23
C LEU A 771 -13.84 23.92 -21.71
N GLN A 772 -12.95 23.12 -21.15
CA GLN A 772 -12.85 21.70 -21.45
C GLN A 772 -13.33 20.87 -20.26
N PHE A 773 -14.17 19.88 -20.54
CA PHE A 773 -14.68 18.95 -19.53
C PHE A 773 -14.36 17.50 -19.91
N PRO A 774 -14.04 16.65 -18.92
CA PRO A 774 -13.83 15.23 -19.16
C PRO A 774 -15.17 14.51 -19.35
N LEU A 775 -15.22 13.61 -20.33
CA LEU A 775 -16.36 12.73 -20.59
C LEU A 775 -16.03 11.25 -20.36
N SER A 776 -14.76 10.90 -20.19
CA SER A 776 -14.27 9.53 -20.01
C SER A 776 -14.89 8.77 -18.84
N GLY A 777 -15.43 9.49 -17.84
CA GLY A 777 -16.13 8.89 -16.70
C GLY A 777 -17.58 8.50 -16.97
N LEU A 778 -18.15 8.82 -18.13
CA LEU A 778 -19.53 8.48 -18.47
C LEU A 778 -19.65 7.02 -18.92
N THR A 779 -20.56 6.27 -18.29
CA THR A 779 -20.91 4.89 -18.67
C THR A 779 -22.20 4.80 -19.49
N HIS A 780 -22.95 5.90 -19.54
CA HIS A 780 -24.17 6.09 -20.32
C HIS A 780 -24.30 7.58 -20.68
N ALA A 781 -25.06 7.87 -21.73
CA ALA A 781 -25.37 9.24 -22.10
C ALA A 781 -26.24 9.87 -20.99
N PRO A 782 -25.91 11.07 -20.48
CA PRO A 782 -26.66 11.68 -19.40
C PRO A 782 -28.06 12.08 -19.87
N SER A 783 -29.06 11.92 -19.00
CA SER A 783 -30.42 12.41 -19.25
C SER A 783 -30.50 13.94 -19.25
N LYS A 784 -29.58 14.61 -18.54
CA LYS A 784 -29.43 16.07 -18.53
C LYS A 784 -27.97 16.47 -18.28
N ALA A 785 -27.48 17.47 -19.02
CA ALA A 785 -26.21 18.13 -18.75
C ALA A 785 -26.40 19.65 -18.68
N THR A 786 -25.89 20.28 -17.62
CA THR A 786 -25.99 21.72 -17.41
C THR A 786 -24.62 22.30 -17.14
N LEU A 787 -24.18 23.24 -17.99
CA LEU A 787 -23.00 24.05 -17.73
C LEU A 787 -23.35 25.11 -16.70
N GLN A 788 -22.53 25.22 -15.66
CA GLN A 788 -22.65 26.23 -14.62
C GLN A 788 -21.41 27.11 -14.59
N LEU A 789 -21.63 28.43 -14.63
CA LEU A 789 -20.60 29.45 -14.51
C LEU A 789 -20.96 30.42 -13.41
N THR A 790 -19.98 30.84 -12.61
CA THR A 790 -20.21 31.82 -11.54
C THR A 790 -19.91 33.22 -12.05
N TYR A 791 -20.92 34.08 -12.04
CA TYR A 791 -20.79 35.46 -12.49
C TYR A 791 -19.99 36.30 -11.49
N VAL A 792 -18.99 37.01 -12.01
CA VAL A 792 -18.15 37.93 -11.22
C VAL A 792 -18.70 39.34 -11.31
N GLY A 793 -18.95 39.83 -12.53
CA GLY A 793 -19.41 41.20 -12.77
C GLY A 793 -19.15 41.64 -14.22
N HIS A 794 -19.19 42.95 -14.45
CA HIS A 794 -18.97 43.55 -15.77
C HIS A 794 -17.91 44.65 -15.72
N ARG A 795 -17.31 45.01 -16.86
CA ARG A 795 -16.18 45.93 -16.89
C ARG A 795 -16.53 47.40 -16.62
N TYR A 796 -17.62 47.89 -17.19
CA TYR A 796 -17.84 49.32 -17.38
C TYR A 796 -18.81 49.89 -16.35
N SER A 797 -18.38 50.91 -15.59
CA SER A 797 -19.26 51.62 -14.64
C SER A 797 -20.43 52.35 -15.31
N THR A 798 -20.36 52.55 -16.63
CA THR A 798 -21.44 53.14 -17.43
C THR A 798 -22.56 52.16 -17.76
N VAL A 799 -22.37 50.85 -17.54
CA VAL A 799 -23.40 49.83 -17.75
C VAL A 799 -24.37 49.86 -16.57
N PRO A 800 -25.66 50.18 -16.80
CA PRO A 800 -26.67 50.16 -15.76
C PRO A 800 -26.80 48.79 -15.10
N SER A 801 -26.97 48.76 -13.77
CA SER A 801 -27.18 47.50 -13.04
C SER A 801 -28.43 46.71 -13.44
N THR A 802 -29.38 47.38 -14.10
CA THR A 802 -30.61 46.80 -14.63
C THR A 802 -30.47 46.23 -16.03
N ASP A 803 -29.36 46.51 -16.73
CA ASP A 803 -29.12 45.93 -18.04
C ASP A 803 -29.03 44.42 -17.92
N THR A 804 -29.37 43.75 -19.01
CA THR A 804 -29.46 42.29 -19.04
C THR A 804 -28.64 41.74 -20.18
N ASP A 805 -28.14 40.52 -19.98
CA ASP A 805 -27.46 39.76 -21.03
C ASP A 805 -27.81 38.27 -20.96
N GLN A 806 -27.31 37.51 -21.92
CA GLN A 806 -27.49 36.08 -22.06
C GLN A 806 -26.19 35.45 -22.58
N LEU A 807 -25.81 34.29 -22.04
CA LEU A 807 -24.68 33.54 -22.57
C LEU A 807 -25.11 32.61 -23.70
N LEU A 808 -24.22 32.48 -24.68
CA LEU A 808 -24.25 31.51 -25.77
C LEU A 808 -23.10 30.52 -25.57
N VAL A 809 -23.39 29.24 -25.81
CA VAL A 809 -22.44 28.15 -25.68
C VAL A 809 -22.50 27.26 -26.91
N GLN A 810 -21.35 26.91 -27.48
CA GLN A 810 -21.27 25.97 -28.60
C GLN A 810 -20.13 24.96 -28.40
N PRO A 811 -20.36 23.65 -28.65
CA PRO A 811 -19.28 22.69 -28.72
C PRO A 811 -18.42 22.98 -29.95
N VAL A 812 -17.10 22.94 -29.78
CA VAL A 812 -16.13 23.24 -30.82
C VAL A 812 -15.10 22.11 -30.95
N SER A 813 -14.51 21.98 -32.14
CA SER A 813 -13.46 21.01 -32.38
C SER A 813 -12.11 21.55 -31.92
N ASP A 814 -11.38 20.76 -31.13
CA ASP A 814 -9.99 21.04 -30.76
C ASP A 814 -9.00 20.57 -31.83
N THR A 815 -9.46 20.04 -32.97
CA THR A 815 -8.60 19.54 -34.07
C THR A 815 -8.64 20.38 -35.33
N VAL A 816 -9.45 21.45 -35.34
CA VAL A 816 -9.60 22.36 -36.47
C VAL A 816 -9.38 23.78 -35.99
N CYS A 817 -8.14 24.28 -36.10
CA CYS A 817 -7.77 25.59 -35.59
C CYS A 817 -7.81 26.68 -36.67
N THR A 818 -7.94 27.95 -36.27
CA THR A 818 -7.99 29.11 -37.18
C THR A 818 -6.70 29.33 -37.98
N ASN A 819 -5.56 28.88 -37.47
CA ASN A 819 -4.28 28.91 -38.18
C ASN A 819 -4.01 27.66 -39.05
N GLY A 820 -4.96 26.72 -39.13
CA GLY A 820 -4.83 25.47 -39.88
C GLY A 820 -4.09 24.35 -39.14
N ASN A 821 -3.73 24.54 -37.87
CA ASN A 821 -3.18 23.47 -37.04
C ASN A 821 -4.22 22.37 -36.78
N THR A 822 -3.73 21.16 -36.52
CA THR A 822 -4.55 19.97 -36.23
C THR A 822 -4.85 19.81 -34.73
N SER A 823 -4.47 20.76 -33.88
CA SER A 823 -4.71 20.74 -32.44
C SER A 823 -4.70 22.16 -31.84
N CYS A 824 -5.72 22.48 -31.04
CA CYS A 824 -5.91 23.78 -30.37
C CYS A 824 -5.94 23.59 -28.84
N PRO A 825 -4.82 23.23 -28.20
CA PRO A 825 -4.81 22.89 -26.77
C PRO A 825 -5.06 24.12 -25.89
N ILE A 826 -5.97 24.02 -24.91
CA ILE A 826 -6.33 25.12 -24.00
C ILE A 826 -5.10 25.77 -23.37
N ALA A 827 -4.15 24.96 -22.88
CA ALA A 827 -2.99 25.43 -22.14
C ALA A 827 -2.07 26.39 -22.92
N THR A 828 -2.16 26.43 -24.26
CA THR A 828 -1.39 27.35 -25.10
C THR A 828 -2.26 28.13 -26.08
N MET A 829 -3.59 28.01 -25.98
CA MET A 829 -4.53 28.61 -26.92
C MET A 829 -4.44 30.13 -26.91
N THR A 830 -4.37 30.72 -28.09
CA THR A 830 -4.39 32.15 -28.36
C THR A 830 -5.53 32.47 -29.32
N TRP A 831 -5.76 33.74 -29.65
CA TRP A 831 -6.76 34.07 -30.67
C TRP A 831 -6.39 33.47 -32.04
N ILE A 832 -5.10 33.40 -32.35
CA ILE A 832 -4.60 33.00 -33.68
C ILE A 832 -4.82 31.51 -33.96
N ASP A 833 -4.74 30.67 -32.94
CA ASP A 833 -4.78 29.21 -33.03
C ASP A 833 -5.95 28.56 -32.27
N ARG A 834 -6.98 29.36 -31.92
CA ARG A 834 -8.23 28.87 -31.34
C ARG A 834 -9.01 27.94 -32.30
N PRO A 835 -10.01 27.20 -31.79
CA PRO A 835 -10.95 26.47 -32.64
C PRO A 835 -11.59 27.35 -33.72
N SER A 836 -11.57 26.87 -34.96
CA SER A 836 -12.26 27.48 -36.08
C SER A 836 -13.70 26.96 -36.15
N PHE A 837 -14.67 27.86 -35.99
CA PHE A 837 -16.09 27.52 -36.03
C PHE A 837 -16.92 28.71 -36.49
N THR A 838 -18.18 28.43 -36.84
CA THR A 838 -19.20 29.46 -37.10
C THR A 838 -20.39 29.16 -36.23
N ALA A 839 -20.84 30.17 -35.48
CA ALA A 839 -21.95 30.01 -34.57
C ALA A 839 -23.29 30.35 -35.24
N THR A 840 -24.30 29.53 -34.98
CA THR A 840 -25.67 29.68 -35.48
C THR A 840 -26.66 29.50 -34.32
N ASN A 841 -27.90 29.98 -34.50
CA ASN A 841 -28.94 29.77 -33.49
C ASN A 841 -29.23 28.28 -33.23
N SER A 842 -28.98 27.39 -34.20
CA SER A 842 -29.15 25.94 -34.05
C SER A 842 -27.94 25.22 -33.46
N SER A 843 -26.75 25.83 -33.53
CA SER A 843 -25.51 25.23 -32.99
C SER A 843 -25.14 25.75 -31.60
N THR A 844 -25.94 26.66 -31.04
CA THR A 844 -25.70 27.30 -29.74
C THR A 844 -26.80 26.96 -28.74
N ALA A 845 -26.41 26.70 -27.50
CA ALA A 845 -27.29 26.71 -26.35
C ALA A 845 -27.27 28.09 -25.70
N LYS A 846 -28.36 28.46 -25.03
CA LYS A 846 -28.53 29.80 -24.43
C LYS A 846 -28.83 29.70 -22.94
N SER A 847 -28.25 30.58 -22.13
CA SER A 847 -28.65 30.75 -20.73
C SER A 847 -30.05 31.38 -20.63
N ALA A 848 -30.64 31.42 -19.45
CA ALA A 848 -31.68 32.43 -19.19
C ALA A 848 -31.07 33.84 -19.25
N THR A 849 -31.87 34.84 -19.62
CA THR A 849 -31.47 36.25 -19.51
C THR A 849 -31.28 36.62 -18.03
N PHE A 850 -30.21 37.35 -17.71
CA PHE A 850 -29.88 37.77 -16.35
C PHE A 850 -29.47 39.24 -16.30
N THR A 851 -29.71 39.90 -15.16
CA THR A 851 -29.30 41.30 -14.94
C THR A 851 -27.81 41.38 -14.61
N LEU A 852 -27.13 42.45 -15.03
CA LEU A 852 -25.69 42.62 -14.83
C LEU A 852 -25.31 43.08 -13.41
N GLY A 853 -26.23 43.73 -12.69
CA GLY A 853 -25.97 44.15 -11.32
C GLY A 853 -24.90 45.24 -11.21
N SER A 854 -24.49 45.56 -9.98
CA SER A 854 -23.62 46.71 -9.69
C SER A 854 -22.13 46.36 -9.55
N THR A 855 -21.76 45.08 -9.68
CA THR A 855 -20.37 44.65 -9.48
C THR A 855 -19.53 44.98 -10.71
N VAL A 856 -18.71 46.02 -10.59
CA VAL A 856 -17.82 46.50 -11.66
C VAL A 856 -16.42 45.96 -11.45
N ILE A 857 -15.84 45.40 -12.52
CA ILE A 857 -14.51 44.80 -12.56
C ILE A 857 -13.66 45.56 -13.59
N PRO A 858 -13.01 46.67 -13.19
CA PRO A 858 -12.24 47.50 -14.12
C PRO A 858 -11.08 46.72 -14.76
N GLU A 859 -10.70 47.12 -15.97
CA GLU A 859 -9.50 46.59 -16.60
C GLU A 859 -8.26 47.08 -15.84
N GLY A 860 -7.37 46.15 -15.47
CA GLY A 860 -6.12 46.41 -14.78
C GLY A 860 -5.08 45.38 -15.20
N SER A 861 -3.82 45.81 -15.30
CA SER A 861 -2.68 45.00 -15.75
C SER A 861 -2.15 44.06 -14.64
N GLY A 862 -3.05 43.39 -13.94
CA GLY A 862 -2.74 42.47 -12.86
C GLY A 862 -3.86 41.44 -12.76
N THR A 863 -3.56 40.31 -12.13
CA THR A 863 -4.35 39.06 -12.02
C THR A 863 -5.77 39.18 -11.44
N HIS A 864 -6.37 40.37 -11.41
CA HIS A 864 -7.71 40.65 -10.88
C HIS A 864 -7.87 40.29 -9.40
N GLN A 865 -6.75 40.25 -8.68
CA GLN A 865 -6.71 39.93 -7.26
C GLN A 865 -7.59 40.87 -6.43
N ASN A 866 -8.28 40.30 -5.44
CA ASN A 866 -9.19 40.94 -4.49
C ASN A 866 -10.49 41.52 -5.10
N ASN A 867 -10.77 41.31 -6.38
CA ASN A 867 -12.05 41.71 -6.95
C ASN A 867 -13.21 40.93 -6.32
N ALA A 868 -14.31 41.61 -5.99
CA ALA A 868 -15.50 40.97 -5.42
C ALA A 868 -16.24 40.14 -6.46
N VAL A 869 -16.68 38.95 -6.07
CA VAL A 869 -17.52 38.08 -6.90
C VAL A 869 -18.99 38.35 -6.57
N ASP A 870 -19.79 38.65 -7.60
CA ASP A 870 -21.26 38.74 -7.50
C ASP A 870 -21.87 37.41 -7.01
N GLY A 871 -21.40 36.29 -7.56
CA GLY A 871 -21.64 34.94 -7.02
C GLY A 871 -22.87 34.24 -7.58
N ARG A 872 -23.67 34.89 -8.42
CA ARG A 872 -24.80 34.23 -9.09
C ARG A 872 -24.31 33.15 -10.05
N ALA A 873 -24.93 31.97 -9.98
CA ALA A 873 -24.72 30.89 -10.94
C ALA A 873 -25.53 31.13 -12.21
N ILE A 874 -24.86 31.19 -13.36
CA ILE A 874 -25.48 31.25 -14.68
C ILE A 874 -25.40 29.85 -15.29
N THR A 875 -26.57 29.28 -15.57
CA THR A 875 -26.69 27.90 -16.04
C THR A 875 -27.16 27.82 -17.49
N ILE A 876 -26.60 26.90 -18.26
CA ILE A 876 -26.93 26.64 -19.66
C ILE A 876 -27.19 25.15 -19.85
N ASP A 877 -28.32 24.81 -20.46
CA ASP A 877 -28.61 23.42 -20.85
C ASP A 877 -27.76 23.03 -22.06
N VAL A 878 -26.83 22.10 -21.85
CA VAL A 878 -25.90 21.58 -22.87
C VAL A 878 -26.11 20.09 -23.09
N THR A 879 -27.27 19.55 -22.70
CA THR A 879 -27.58 18.12 -22.72
C THR A 879 -27.28 17.49 -24.08
N THR A 880 -27.82 18.07 -25.16
CA THR A 880 -27.61 17.55 -26.51
C THR A 880 -26.13 17.57 -26.93
N PHE A 881 -25.34 18.55 -26.47
CA PHE A 881 -23.93 18.63 -26.80
C PHE A 881 -23.13 17.50 -26.15
N VAL A 882 -23.38 17.26 -24.86
CA VAL A 882 -22.71 16.18 -24.12
C VAL A 882 -23.16 14.81 -24.63
N GLN A 883 -24.45 14.62 -24.92
CA GLN A 883 -24.97 13.38 -25.50
C GLN A 883 -24.34 13.08 -26.87
N ASN A 884 -24.20 14.09 -27.73
CA ASN A 884 -23.57 13.93 -29.04
C ASN A 884 -22.07 13.61 -28.92
N ALA A 885 -21.36 14.29 -28.03
CA ALA A 885 -19.94 14.02 -27.76
C ALA A 885 -19.74 12.59 -27.22
N TYR A 886 -20.58 12.15 -26.29
CA TYR A 886 -20.59 10.79 -25.77
C TYR A 886 -20.87 9.75 -26.86
N ALA A 887 -21.91 9.97 -27.70
CA ALA A 887 -22.24 9.07 -28.81
C ALA A 887 -21.13 8.99 -29.86
N ALA A 888 -20.34 10.06 -30.01
CA ALA A 888 -19.15 10.09 -30.86
C ALA A 888 -17.91 9.44 -30.21
N GLY A 889 -18.01 8.95 -28.97
CA GLY A 889 -16.90 8.31 -28.26
C GLY A 889 -15.81 9.28 -27.83
N GLN A 890 -16.12 10.57 -27.67
CA GLN A 890 -15.16 11.57 -27.26
C GLN A 890 -14.79 11.42 -25.78
N SER A 891 -13.51 11.57 -25.45
CA SER A 891 -13.01 11.52 -24.07
C SER A 891 -13.14 12.85 -23.33
N THR A 892 -13.29 13.96 -24.07
CA THR A 892 -13.50 15.32 -23.56
C THR A 892 -14.48 16.07 -24.45
N ILE A 893 -15.04 17.17 -23.94
CA ILE A 893 -15.81 18.15 -24.72
C ILE A 893 -15.21 19.54 -24.50
N LEU A 894 -15.00 20.28 -25.59
CA LEU A 894 -14.56 21.68 -25.58
C LEU A 894 -15.74 22.59 -25.91
N LEU A 895 -16.04 23.54 -25.02
CA LEU A 895 -17.14 24.48 -25.16
C LEU A 895 -16.59 25.89 -25.34
N ALA A 896 -16.99 26.58 -26.41
CA ALA A 896 -16.81 28.02 -26.56
C ALA A 896 -17.99 28.74 -25.89
N VAL A 897 -17.70 29.83 -25.16
CA VAL A 897 -18.68 30.62 -24.40
C VAL A 897 -18.50 32.10 -24.71
N CYS A 898 -19.62 32.78 -25.00
CA CYS A 898 -19.67 34.23 -25.18
C CYS A 898 -21.00 34.82 -24.71
N ASP A 899 -21.08 36.12 -24.50
CA ASP A 899 -22.34 36.87 -24.39
C ASP A 899 -23.04 37.01 -25.76
N ALA A 900 -24.35 37.23 -25.71
CA ALA A 900 -25.15 37.47 -26.89
C ALA A 900 -24.79 38.82 -27.52
N GLY A 901 -24.49 38.81 -28.82
CA GLY A 901 -24.07 40.03 -29.52
C GLY A 901 -25.08 41.16 -29.48
N GLY A 902 -24.58 42.41 -29.56
CA GLY A 902 -25.40 43.62 -29.70
C GLY A 902 -25.49 44.49 -28.45
N THR A 903 -24.87 44.08 -27.33
CA THR A 903 -24.85 44.83 -26.07
C THR A 903 -23.52 45.55 -25.80
N ASN A 904 -22.42 45.15 -26.47
CA ASN A 904 -21.05 45.62 -26.20
C ASN A 904 -20.60 45.44 -24.73
N HIS A 905 -21.28 44.58 -23.97
CA HIS A 905 -20.89 44.27 -22.60
C HIS A 905 -19.61 43.43 -22.58
N GLU A 906 -18.78 43.64 -21.57
CA GLU A 906 -17.67 42.74 -21.24
C GLU A 906 -17.99 42.09 -19.89
N LEU A 907 -18.29 40.80 -19.92
CA LEU A 907 -18.74 40.03 -18.77
C LEU A 907 -17.60 39.16 -18.25
N ARG A 908 -17.60 38.93 -16.93
CA ARG A 908 -16.59 38.13 -16.26
C ARG A 908 -17.19 37.01 -15.44
N PHE A 909 -16.54 35.86 -15.52
CA PHE A 909 -16.89 34.65 -14.78
C PHE A 909 -15.67 34.12 -14.04
N VAL A 910 -15.89 33.37 -12.96
CA VAL A 910 -14.79 32.74 -12.21
C VAL A 910 -14.15 31.67 -13.11
N SER A 911 -12.82 31.69 -13.23
CA SER A 911 -12.02 30.64 -13.90
C SER A 911 -11.64 29.52 -12.93
N SER A 912 -11.01 28.46 -13.44
CA SER A 912 -10.41 27.42 -12.59
C SER A 912 -9.40 28.01 -11.59
N GLU A 913 -8.52 28.90 -12.04
CA GLU A 913 -7.52 29.57 -11.20
C GLU A 913 -8.16 30.52 -10.20
N GLY A 914 -9.23 31.22 -10.59
CA GLY A 914 -10.01 32.10 -9.73
C GLY A 914 -10.66 31.37 -8.56
N ALA A 915 -11.16 30.15 -8.81
CA ALA A 915 -11.75 29.30 -7.80
C ALA A 915 -10.70 28.63 -6.90
N ALA A 916 -9.54 28.25 -7.47
CA ALA A 916 -8.48 27.53 -6.78
C ALA A 916 -7.55 28.42 -5.94
N THR A 917 -7.39 29.70 -6.27
CA THR A 917 -6.43 30.60 -5.61
C THR A 917 -7.02 31.21 -4.33
N PRO A 918 -6.55 30.83 -3.12
CA PRO A 918 -7.04 31.42 -1.88
C PRO A 918 -6.70 32.91 -1.82
N GLY A 919 -7.69 33.77 -1.57
CA GLY A 919 -7.52 35.22 -1.60
C GLY A 919 -7.28 35.80 -3.01
N GLY A 920 -7.44 34.98 -4.06
CA GLY A 920 -7.40 35.43 -5.45
C GLY A 920 -8.55 36.39 -5.73
N LEU A 921 -9.78 35.90 -5.78
CA LEU A 921 -10.99 36.74 -5.86
C LEU A 921 -11.65 36.83 -4.48
N THR A 922 -12.19 38.01 -4.14
CA THR A 922 -12.90 38.22 -2.88
C THR A 922 -14.23 37.48 -2.91
N ASN A 923 -14.44 36.61 -1.92
CA ASN A 923 -15.58 35.68 -1.78
C ASN A 923 -15.62 34.51 -2.79
N ALA A 924 -14.57 34.28 -3.58
CA ALA A 924 -14.49 33.07 -4.39
C ALA A 924 -14.21 31.84 -3.52
N ASN A 925 -14.71 30.69 -3.97
CA ASN A 925 -14.43 29.37 -3.40
C ASN A 925 -14.43 28.31 -4.52
N ALA A 926 -14.02 27.08 -4.18
CA ALA A 926 -13.92 25.97 -5.13
C ALA A 926 -15.26 25.62 -5.82
N ASP A 927 -16.41 25.88 -5.17
CA ASP A 927 -17.75 25.63 -5.75
C ASP A 927 -18.06 26.57 -6.91
N MET A 928 -17.29 27.66 -7.06
CA MET A 928 -17.50 28.65 -8.12
C MET A 928 -16.81 28.31 -9.44
N MET A 929 -15.96 27.26 -9.46
CA MET A 929 -15.27 26.78 -10.65
C MET A 929 -16.26 26.39 -11.77
N PRO A 930 -15.93 26.60 -13.06
CA PRO A 930 -16.73 26.10 -14.16
C PRO A 930 -16.96 24.58 -14.05
N ALA A 931 -18.23 24.16 -14.13
CA ALA A 931 -18.61 22.77 -13.92
C ALA A 931 -19.75 22.34 -14.86
N LEU A 932 -19.74 21.05 -15.23
CA LEU A 932 -20.89 20.37 -15.80
C LEU A 932 -21.61 19.61 -14.68
N THR A 933 -22.86 19.97 -14.42
CA THR A 933 -23.76 19.14 -13.62
C THR A 933 -24.39 18.10 -14.53
N LEU A 934 -24.21 16.82 -14.22
CA LEU A 934 -24.73 15.71 -15.03
C LEU A 934 -25.77 14.92 -14.23
N THR A 935 -26.91 14.67 -14.85
CA THR A 935 -27.90 13.72 -14.32
C THR A 935 -27.72 12.40 -15.10
N PRO A 936 -27.50 11.27 -14.40
CA PRO A 936 -27.51 9.94 -15.00
C PRO A 936 -28.71 9.73 -15.93
#